data_AF-A0A8T5GWR8-F1
#
_entry.id   AF-A0A8T5GWR8-F1
#
_cell.length_a   1.000
_cell.length_b   1.000
_cell.length_c   1.000
_cell.angle_alpha   90.00
_cell.angle_beta   90.00
_cell.angle_gamma   90.00
#
_symmetry.space_group_name_H-M   'P 1'
#
loop_
_entity.id
_entity.type
_entity.pdbx_description
1 polymer ?
#
loop_
_entity_poly.entity_id
_entity_poly.type
_entity_poly.pdbx_seq_one_letter_code
_entity_poly.pdbx_strand_id
1 'polypeptide(L)'
;MKISYEGDIISAPPIIDEVTPAAMIPFVLAGLTAWLFWTQVVPRQLRGLQVAFQTGEKRYEVHKVTSSVEDVKNLLSTQGMRFGVTTYLFALTGALILFFEFMTIRLGLSEGYHALSLAIGLCFIAVPAVISSGSSLGAQVIKPIGQGKATLQDSNIWRSYSYVLLTILWMALVLALGLVLDILDVPSFRIFSICTFVAFAPAVLAYGRVLGSSWQALRQSSQKIAKGEASPFHNHKPNAKQQAIALIVNINLIAMPYVALNTVISIMALSISPELFTHSDRVLELPEYRVQSSIMEEGGVLGFALIELFSFIPEDGIRVPMVSMVLLFLLLNVALIGFLFVYEVARILFLDVQDVSGKGGIKLADSRLLRAERSQQAKVLNFCFTGFAGQSMLLLALAMITFWDSSFLPQGDQCGVWENSICNVMQKDSLEELTWMLASGGQVAFIVIWARSRKIGSSLEDISFDASMGEDRARMSQLEDVIYLKQKAIRKLVMEDEWDRALKRIDSVIEGHGEQLEGLDLLRKTDAMMEIYAAMGRWDDAENNAVSILALRGGREAQIARLMLVAASLSQRDLAEAKPRLNMIPDDDVESARLQWFASLMQPKKRPLNSTISSLLSMDPLTKRNIDLVKRFEQNIATSTLKMRNTPSDRMIILGDAARLRLEGRSGEALNLIERFIKKNDINNWTHGEVVRSLLHLDEGRVNTATNIAEKLGSNRSRHPHLRSLLRHLESRGETISASSEPTGIEWLIDSGLDWVQAWPYRHTVAPAPAMVTKDLQKHAWGANAWIAHSAEDTLDKAKSKGNNGWKILSKYKDEKNLPPCLFTHLTGIIVTIGGMPVDLGLPGQLNLKAIRNAGLLDL
;
A
#
# COMPACT_ATOMS: atom_id res chain seq x y z
N MET A 1 -36.42 30.25 29.82
CA MET A 1 -36.91 28.96 30.35
C MET A 1 -36.39 28.86 31.77
N LYS A 2 -37.26 29.05 32.78
CA LYS A 2 -36.86 29.02 34.21
C LYS A 2 -36.45 27.58 34.53
N ILE A 3 -35.19 27.38 34.88
CA ILE A 3 -34.67 26.12 35.41
C ILE A 3 -35.09 26.10 36.88
N SER A 4 -36.09 25.29 37.23
CA SER A 4 -36.44 25.02 38.63
C SER A 4 -35.43 24.01 39.17
N TYR A 5 -34.57 24.45 40.08
CA TYR A 5 -33.82 23.56 40.96
C TYR A 5 -34.69 23.33 42.20
N GLU A 6 -35.58 22.36 42.13
CA GLU A 6 -36.14 21.72 43.34
C GLU A 6 -35.32 20.45 43.59
N GLY A 7 -34.85 20.32 44.83
CA GLY A 7 -33.92 19.30 45.28
C GLY A 7 -34.54 17.91 45.40
N ASP A 8 -34.81 17.29 44.26
CA ASP A 8 -34.97 15.84 44.19
C ASP A 8 -33.59 15.20 44.00
N ILE A 9 -33.29 14.22 44.84
CA ILE A 9 -32.19 13.27 44.63
C ILE A 9 -32.50 12.55 43.32
N ILE A 10 -31.86 12.95 42.21
CA ILE A 10 -32.07 12.36 40.89
C ILE A 10 -31.58 10.91 40.95
N SER A 11 -32.51 9.96 41.15
CA SER A 11 -32.26 8.53 41.03
C SER A 11 -32.18 8.13 39.55
N ALA A 12 -31.25 7.24 39.18
CA ALA A 12 -31.08 6.84 37.80
C ALA A 12 -32.32 6.14 37.21
N PRO A 13 -32.62 6.35 35.91
CA PRO A 13 -33.73 5.66 35.25
C PRO A 13 -33.50 4.13 35.30
N PRO A 14 -34.50 3.32 35.67
CA PRO A 14 -34.34 1.88 35.75
C PRO A 14 -34.21 1.22 34.37
N ILE A 15 -33.61 0.04 34.32
CA ILE A 15 -33.61 -0.81 33.10
C ILE A 15 -34.97 -1.52 33.00
N ILE A 16 -35.64 -1.36 31.86
CA ILE A 16 -36.95 -1.95 31.57
C ILE A 16 -36.78 -3.10 30.57
N ASP A 17 -37.28 -4.28 30.93
CA ASP A 17 -37.24 -5.48 30.07
C ASP A 17 -38.43 -5.57 29.10
N GLU A 18 -39.52 -4.84 29.34
CA GLU A 18 -40.69 -4.84 28.47
C GLU A 18 -40.42 -4.13 27.13
N VAL A 19 -40.64 -4.84 26.02
CA VAL A 19 -40.53 -4.29 24.67
C VAL A 19 -41.81 -3.52 24.33
N THR A 20 -41.84 -2.25 24.72
CA THR A 20 -42.90 -1.32 24.33
C THR A 20 -42.64 -0.79 22.90
N PRO A 21 -43.65 -0.29 22.18
CA PRO A 21 -43.45 0.37 20.89
C PRO A 21 -42.47 1.56 20.95
N ALA A 22 -42.30 2.17 22.14
CA ALA A 22 -41.32 3.22 22.37
C ALA A 22 -39.87 2.74 22.21
N ALA A 23 -39.58 1.47 22.50
CA ALA A 23 -38.27 0.86 22.33
C ALA A 23 -37.79 0.82 20.85
N MET A 24 -38.71 0.94 19.89
CA MET A 24 -38.38 0.96 18.46
C MET A 24 -37.93 2.35 17.97
N ILE A 25 -38.26 3.41 18.70
CA ILE A 25 -37.97 4.80 18.30
C ILE A 25 -36.46 5.03 18.17
N PRO A 26 -35.60 4.65 19.14
CA PRO A 26 -34.16 4.80 19.04
C PRO A 26 -33.55 4.08 17.84
N PHE A 27 -34.03 2.87 17.52
CA PHE A 27 -33.53 2.11 16.36
C PHE A 27 -33.89 2.76 15.03
N VAL A 28 -35.13 3.24 14.89
CA VAL A 28 -35.58 3.91 13.65
C VAL A 28 -34.84 5.23 13.45
N LEU A 29 -34.71 6.04 14.50
CA LEU A 29 -33.98 7.31 14.45
C LEU A 29 -32.48 7.08 14.19
N ALA A 30 -31.85 6.10 14.86
CA ALA A 30 -30.46 5.74 14.63
C ALA A 30 -30.23 5.24 13.19
N GLY A 31 -31.11 4.38 12.68
CA GLY A 31 -31.03 3.86 11.31
C GLY A 31 -31.18 4.96 10.25
N LEU A 32 -32.17 5.84 10.40
CA LEU A 32 -32.39 6.96 9.48
C LEU A 32 -31.23 7.96 9.50
N THR A 33 -30.75 8.32 10.68
CA THR A 33 -29.62 9.25 10.82
C THR A 33 -28.31 8.64 10.34
N ALA A 34 -28.03 7.37 10.63
CA ALA A 34 -26.89 6.65 10.07
C ALA A 34 -26.94 6.58 8.54
N TRP A 35 -28.12 6.32 7.95
CA TRP A 35 -28.31 6.30 6.50
C TRP A 35 -28.09 7.67 5.86
N LEU A 36 -28.64 8.74 6.44
CA LEU A 36 -28.39 10.12 5.98
C LEU A 36 -26.92 10.48 6.10
N PHE A 37 -26.29 10.10 7.21
CA PHE A 37 -24.88 10.36 7.45
C PHE A 37 -24.00 9.66 6.41
N TRP A 38 -24.27 8.38 6.13
CA TRP A 38 -23.55 7.57 5.14
C TRP A 38 -23.72 8.10 3.71
N THR A 39 -24.93 8.48 3.32
CA THR A 39 -25.22 8.88 1.93
C THR A 39 -24.79 10.31 1.63
N GLN A 40 -24.80 11.21 2.62
CA GLN A 40 -24.55 12.64 2.41
C GLN A 40 -23.26 13.15 3.07
N VAL A 41 -22.98 12.76 4.32
CA VAL A 41 -21.89 13.35 5.09
C VAL A 41 -20.56 12.68 4.75
N VAL A 42 -20.47 11.36 4.81
CA VAL A 42 -19.22 10.61 4.55
C VAL A 42 -18.62 10.96 3.18
N PRO A 43 -19.39 10.95 2.07
CA PRO A 43 -18.83 11.24 0.75
C PRO A 43 -18.37 12.69 0.60
N ARG A 44 -19.00 13.62 1.32
CA ARG A 44 -18.60 15.03 1.34
C ARG A 44 -17.31 15.25 2.15
N GLN A 45 -17.12 14.51 3.25
CA GLN A 45 -15.91 14.63 4.08
C GLN A 45 -14.67 14.04 3.40
N LEU A 46 -14.83 12.97 2.61
CA LEU A 46 -13.76 12.33 1.85
C LEU A 46 -13.53 12.92 0.44
N ARG A 47 -14.25 14.00 0.09
CA ARG A 47 -13.99 14.72 -1.15
C ARG A 47 -12.68 15.50 -1.03
N GLY A 48 -11.83 15.42 -2.07
CA GLY A 48 -10.56 16.13 -2.10
C GLY A 48 -9.44 15.40 -1.37
N LEU A 49 -9.48 14.07 -1.31
CA LEU A 49 -8.32 13.26 -0.90
C LEU A 49 -7.17 13.54 -1.86
N GLN A 50 -5.97 13.64 -1.31
CA GLN A 50 -4.76 13.98 -2.06
C GLN A 50 -3.60 13.08 -1.67
N VAL A 51 -2.64 12.95 -2.57
CA VAL A 51 -1.39 12.19 -2.36
C VAL A 51 -0.21 13.06 -2.79
N ALA A 52 0.88 13.03 -2.03
CA ALA A 52 2.12 13.72 -2.38
C ALA A 52 3.21 12.73 -2.86
N PHE A 53 3.98 13.07 -3.89
CA PHE A 53 5.13 12.29 -4.36
C PHE A 53 6.40 13.10 -4.27
N GLN A 54 7.48 12.47 -3.84
CA GLN A 54 8.80 13.06 -4.00
C GLN A 54 9.20 13.02 -5.48
N THR A 55 9.48 14.18 -6.05
CA THR A 55 9.98 14.31 -7.44
C THR A 55 11.43 14.77 -7.51
N GLY A 56 11.95 15.38 -6.44
CA GLY A 56 13.35 15.78 -6.32
C GLY A 56 13.82 15.88 -4.86
N GLU A 57 15.03 16.37 -4.65
CA GLU A 57 15.51 16.68 -3.29
C GLU A 57 14.65 17.81 -2.69
N LYS A 58 13.92 17.50 -1.61
CA LYS A 58 12.99 18.44 -0.93
C LYS A 58 11.88 19.02 -1.84
N ARG A 59 11.50 18.34 -2.93
CA ARG A 59 10.37 18.74 -3.78
C ARG A 59 9.32 17.65 -3.85
N TYR A 60 8.07 18.02 -3.60
CA TYR A 60 6.93 17.14 -3.62
C TYR A 60 5.82 17.66 -4.54
N GLU A 61 5.21 16.77 -5.31
CA GLU A 61 4.05 17.07 -6.13
C GLU A 61 2.79 16.53 -5.48
N VAL A 62 1.75 17.36 -5.38
CA VAL A 62 0.49 17.01 -4.74
C VAL A 62 -0.60 16.80 -5.78
N HIS A 63 -1.28 15.65 -5.71
CA HIS A 63 -2.31 15.29 -6.68
C HIS A 63 -3.62 14.89 -6.01
N LYS A 64 -4.73 15.29 -6.62
CA LYS A 64 -6.08 14.94 -6.17
C LYS A 64 -6.42 13.51 -6.58
N VAL A 65 -6.84 12.70 -5.61
CA VAL A 65 -7.34 11.34 -5.80
C VAL A 65 -8.86 11.33 -6.00
N THR A 66 -9.58 12.11 -5.20
CA THR A 66 -11.05 12.24 -5.31
C THR A 66 -11.42 13.68 -5.64
N SER A 67 -12.07 13.90 -6.78
CA SER A 67 -12.47 15.24 -7.23
C SER A 67 -13.95 15.52 -6.92
N SER A 68 -14.78 14.49 -7.10
CA SER A 68 -16.24 14.55 -6.96
C SER A 68 -16.75 13.62 -5.86
N VAL A 69 -17.99 13.86 -5.42
CA VAL A 69 -18.71 12.96 -4.49
C VAL A 69 -18.89 11.58 -5.13
N GLU A 70 -19.06 11.52 -6.46
CA GLU A 70 -19.23 10.27 -7.18
C GLU A 70 -17.95 9.44 -7.21
N ASP A 71 -16.78 10.08 -7.34
CA ASP A 71 -15.48 9.39 -7.23
C ASP A 71 -15.33 8.72 -5.87
N VAL A 72 -15.77 9.40 -4.80
CA VAL A 72 -15.73 8.87 -3.44
C VAL A 72 -16.71 7.70 -3.28
N LYS A 73 -17.93 7.80 -3.79
CA LYS A 73 -18.89 6.67 -3.78
C LYS A 73 -18.34 5.45 -4.52
N ASN A 74 -17.74 5.67 -5.68
CA ASN A 74 -17.06 4.62 -6.44
C ASN A 74 -15.92 3.99 -5.62
N LEU A 75 -15.10 4.80 -4.94
CA LEU A 75 -14.05 4.31 -4.05
C LEU A 75 -14.63 3.46 -2.90
N LEU A 76 -15.67 3.95 -2.21
CA LEU A 76 -16.35 3.26 -1.11
C LEU A 76 -17.04 1.96 -1.56
N SER A 77 -17.47 1.86 -2.82
CA SER A 77 -18.09 0.66 -3.39
C SER A 77 -17.09 -0.45 -3.75
N THR A 78 -15.79 -0.15 -3.73
CA THR A 78 -14.74 -1.11 -4.09
C THR A 78 -14.77 -2.33 -3.18
N GLN A 79 -14.54 -3.54 -3.72
CA GLN A 79 -14.65 -4.80 -2.96
C GLN A 79 -13.81 -4.81 -1.67
N GLY A 80 -12.65 -4.15 -1.65
CA GLY A 80 -11.77 -4.04 -0.49
C GLY A 80 -12.29 -3.14 0.64
N MET A 81 -13.32 -2.31 0.41
CA MET A 81 -13.88 -1.39 1.40
C MET A 81 -14.99 -1.99 2.25
N ARG A 82 -15.60 -3.12 1.82
CA ARG A 82 -16.82 -3.66 2.43
C ARG A 82 -16.69 -3.83 3.94
N PHE A 83 -15.57 -4.38 4.39
CA PHE A 83 -15.34 -4.66 5.80
C PHE A 83 -15.20 -3.37 6.65
N GLY A 84 -14.43 -2.39 6.20
CA GLY A 84 -14.30 -1.11 6.88
C GLY A 84 -15.59 -0.31 6.92
N VAL A 85 -16.35 -0.32 5.82
CA VAL A 85 -17.67 0.31 5.78
C VAL A 85 -18.64 -0.33 6.78
N THR A 86 -18.71 -1.66 6.84
CA THR A 86 -19.60 -2.34 7.80
C THR A 86 -19.19 -2.06 9.24
N THR A 87 -17.90 -2.10 9.55
CA THR A 87 -17.39 -1.83 10.91
C THR A 87 -17.68 -0.39 11.34
N TYR A 88 -17.48 0.59 10.45
CA TYR A 88 -17.81 1.99 10.70
C TYR A 88 -19.30 2.20 10.96
N LEU A 89 -20.16 1.63 10.09
CA LEU A 89 -21.61 1.78 10.21
C LEU A 89 -22.17 1.11 11.47
N PHE A 90 -21.66 -0.05 11.86
CA PHE A 90 -22.05 -0.67 13.12
C PHE A 90 -21.67 0.20 14.32
N ALA A 91 -20.43 0.68 14.38
CA ALA A 91 -19.96 1.53 15.47
C ALA A 91 -20.78 2.83 15.57
N LEU A 92 -21.04 3.49 14.45
CA LEU A 92 -21.87 4.70 14.39
C LEU A 92 -23.31 4.43 14.83
N THR A 93 -23.92 3.35 14.31
CA THR A 93 -25.31 3.00 14.64
C THR A 93 -25.43 2.66 16.12
N GLY A 94 -24.47 1.93 16.70
CA GLY A 94 -24.45 1.61 18.14
C GLY A 94 -24.41 2.86 19.01
N ALA A 95 -23.52 3.82 18.69
CA ALA A 95 -23.44 5.09 19.40
C ALA A 95 -24.73 5.92 19.26
N LEU A 96 -25.35 5.94 18.07
CA LEU A 96 -26.60 6.64 17.83
C LEU A 96 -27.79 5.99 18.56
N ILE A 97 -27.83 4.65 18.67
CA ILE A 97 -28.85 3.96 19.46
C ILE A 97 -28.79 4.44 20.92
N LEU A 98 -27.60 4.44 21.53
CA LEU A 98 -27.43 4.94 22.90
C LEU A 98 -27.79 6.43 23.03
N PHE A 99 -27.42 7.25 22.04
CA PHE A 99 -27.78 8.67 22.01
C PHE A 99 -29.30 8.90 21.95
N PHE A 100 -30.01 8.19 21.06
CA PHE A 100 -31.45 8.36 20.93
C PHE A 100 -32.21 7.73 22.09
N GLU A 101 -31.71 6.65 22.68
CA GLU A 101 -32.23 6.10 23.93
C GLU A 101 -32.20 7.17 25.04
N PHE A 102 -31.02 7.79 25.24
CA PHE A 102 -30.85 8.90 26.18
C PHE A 102 -31.79 10.07 25.88
N MET A 103 -31.94 10.43 24.60
CA MET A 103 -32.81 11.53 24.23
C MET A 103 -34.29 11.24 24.45
N THR A 104 -34.71 9.99 24.27
CA THR A 104 -36.10 9.55 24.46
C THR A 104 -36.49 9.66 25.93
N ILE A 105 -35.59 9.31 26.85
CA ILE A 105 -35.78 9.49 28.30
C ILE A 105 -35.85 10.99 28.64
N ARG A 106 -34.91 11.79 28.13
CA ARG A 106 -34.85 13.24 28.44
C ARG A 106 -36.07 14.02 27.93
N LEU A 107 -36.70 13.55 26.87
CA LEU A 107 -37.93 14.12 26.32
C LEU A 107 -39.20 13.58 27.01
N GLY A 108 -39.07 12.71 28.02
CA GLY A 108 -40.19 12.12 28.77
C GLY A 108 -41.00 11.09 27.97
N LEU A 109 -40.42 10.50 26.93
CA LEU A 109 -41.08 9.53 26.05
C LEU A 109 -40.92 8.08 26.53
N SER A 110 -40.01 7.81 27.49
CA SER A 110 -39.80 6.51 28.13
C SER A 110 -39.58 6.69 29.63
N GLU A 111 -40.03 5.70 30.42
CA GLU A 111 -39.89 5.66 31.88
C GLU A 111 -38.52 5.13 32.35
N GLY A 112 -37.72 4.57 31.43
CA GLY A 112 -36.42 3.96 31.73
C GLY A 112 -35.67 3.49 30.48
N TYR A 113 -34.48 2.91 30.67
CA TYR A 113 -33.65 2.40 29.57
C TYR A 113 -34.12 1.02 29.12
N HIS A 114 -34.36 0.83 27.82
CA HIS A 114 -34.72 -0.48 27.31
C HIS A 114 -33.50 -1.43 27.27
N ALA A 115 -33.61 -2.59 27.91
CA ALA A 115 -32.52 -3.57 27.97
C ALA A 115 -32.04 -4.00 26.56
N LEU A 116 -32.97 -4.14 25.60
CA LEU A 116 -32.66 -4.54 24.23
C LEU A 116 -31.86 -3.48 23.46
N SER A 117 -32.18 -2.19 23.60
CA SER A 117 -31.47 -1.10 22.93
C SER A 117 -30.08 -0.89 23.50
N LEU A 118 -29.93 -0.98 24.83
CA LEU A 118 -28.63 -0.97 25.49
C LEU A 118 -27.77 -2.16 25.03
N ALA A 119 -28.30 -3.38 25.01
CA ALA A 119 -27.54 -4.57 24.61
C ALA A 119 -27.04 -4.49 23.16
N ILE A 120 -27.93 -4.12 22.23
CA ILE A 120 -27.57 -3.99 20.82
C ILE A 120 -26.60 -2.81 20.62
N GLY A 121 -26.83 -1.68 21.27
CA GLY A 121 -25.95 -0.50 21.22
C GLY A 121 -24.52 -0.83 21.67
N LEU A 122 -24.38 -1.47 22.84
CA LEU A 122 -23.09 -1.89 23.39
C LEU A 122 -22.40 -2.92 22.49
N CYS A 123 -23.13 -3.93 21.99
CA CYS A 123 -22.58 -4.92 21.06
C CYS A 123 -22.05 -4.27 19.77
N PHE A 124 -22.79 -3.31 19.22
CA PHE A 124 -22.43 -2.59 18.00
C PHE A 124 -21.24 -1.65 18.17
N ILE A 125 -20.86 -1.32 19.41
CA ILE A 125 -19.63 -0.56 19.72
C ILE A 125 -18.47 -1.52 20.02
N ALA A 126 -18.69 -2.52 20.87
CA ALA A 126 -17.66 -3.43 21.35
C ALA A 126 -17.06 -4.29 20.22
N VAL A 127 -17.89 -4.86 19.33
CA VAL A 127 -17.41 -5.71 18.23
C VAL A 127 -16.49 -4.92 17.28
N PRO A 128 -16.89 -3.73 16.76
CA PRO A 128 -15.98 -2.87 16.02
C PRO A 128 -14.72 -2.45 16.79
N ALA A 129 -14.80 -2.20 18.09
CA ALA A 129 -13.63 -1.82 18.89
C ALA A 129 -12.56 -2.94 18.94
N VAL A 130 -12.97 -4.20 19.08
CA VAL A 130 -12.06 -5.36 19.03
C VAL A 130 -11.44 -5.53 17.64
N ILE A 131 -12.25 -5.36 16.58
CA ILE A 131 -11.77 -5.36 15.19
C ILE A 131 -10.75 -4.22 14.96
N SER A 132 -10.97 -3.07 15.59
CA SER A 132 -10.07 -1.90 15.60
C SER A 132 -8.69 -2.27 16.12
N SER A 133 -8.61 -2.95 17.26
CA SER A 133 -7.35 -3.41 17.84
C SER A 133 -6.62 -4.39 16.93
N GLY A 134 -7.32 -5.37 16.37
CA GLY A 134 -6.73 -6.36 15.48
C GLY A 134 -6.15 -5.77 14.20
N SER A 135 -6.91 -4.88 13.55
CA SER A 135 -6.46 -4.20 12.32
C SER A 135 -5.29 -3.24 12.59
N SER A 136 -5.32 -2.51 13.70
CA SER A 136 -4.23 -1.62 14.14
C SER A 136 -2.96 -2.36 14.55
N LEU A 137 -3.08 -3.51 15.21
CA LEU A 137 -1.94 -4.36 15.57
C LEU A 137 -1.26 -4.90 14.31
N GLY A 138 -2.04 -5.47 13.38
CA GLY A 138 -1.48 -6.01 12.14
C GLY A 138 -0.85 -4.95 11.25
N ALA A 139 -1.38 -3.72 11.22
CA ALA A 139 -0.75 -2.62 10.47
C ALA A 139 0.57 -2.14 11.09
N GLN A 140 0.76 -2.30 12.39
CA GLN A 140 2.00 -1.92 13.08
C GLN A 140 3.07 -3.01 13.04
N VAL A 141 2.68 -4.29 12.94
CA VAL A 141 3.59 -5.45 12.95
C VAL A 141 3.93 -5.93 11.53
N ILE A 142 2.95 -5.95 10.62
CA ILE A 142 3.14 -6.50 9.26
C ILE A 142 3.60 -5.39 8.32
N LYS A 143 4.84 -5.49 7.82
CA LYS A 143 5.39 -4.53 6.85
C LYS A 143 4.52 -4.44 5.58
N PRO A 144 4.36 -3.24 4.98
CA PRO A 144 3.68 -3.09 3.70
C PRO A 144 4.44 -3.81 2.57
N ILE A 145 3.71 -4.34 1.60
CA ILE A 145 4.27 -4.94 0.39
C ILE A 145 4.93 -3.81 -0.42
N GLY A 146 6.15 -4.03 -0.92
CA GLY A 146 6.92 -3.04 -1.70
C GLY A 146 8.09 -2.38 -0.95
N GLN A 147 8.26 -2.58 0.36
CA GLN A 147 9.45 -2.08 1.09
C GLN A 147 10.53 -3.15 1.35
N GLY A 148 10.20 -4.43 1.17
CA GLY A 148 11.17 -5.52 1.22
C GLY A 148 11.58 -5.89 -0.20
N LYS A 149 12.84 -5.63 -0.56
CA LYS A 149 13.50 -6.12 -1.79
C LYS A 149 13.60 -7.66 -1.89
N ALA A 150 12.96 -8.39 -0.98
CA ALA A 150 12.98 -9.83 -0.92
C ALA A 150 11.58 -10.33 -0.55
N THR A 151 11.08 -11.28 -1.34
CA THR A 151 9.84 -12.07 -1.18
C THR A 151 8.57 -11.53 -1.84
N LEU A 152 8.57 -11.55 -3.18
CA LEU A 152 7.42 -11.48 -4.09
C LEU A 152 6.57 -12.78 -4.13
N GLN A 153 6.55 -13.54 -3.04
CA GLN A 153 5.76 -14.76 -2.91
C GLN A 153 5.31 -14.88 -1.47
N ASP A 154 4.19 -14.24 -1.11
CA ASP A 154 3.11 -15.03 -0.54
C ASP A 154 1.77 -14.31 -0.47
N SER A 155 0.79 -15.05 -0.98
CA SER A 155 -0.56 -14.65 -1.28
C SER A 155 -1.34 -13.98 -0.14
N ASN A 156 -2.20 -13.03 -0.53
CA ASN A 156 -3.20 -12.29 0.25
C ASN A 156 -3.96 -13.07 1.36
N ILE A 157 -4.05 -14.40 1.23
CA ILE A 157 -4.72 -15.30 2.18
C ILE A 157 -3.94 -15.41 3.49
N TRP A 158 -2.61 -15.61 3.40
CA TRP A 158 -1.76 -15.68 4.59
C TRP A 158 -1.75 -14.37 5.35
N ARG A 159 -1.80 -13.25 4.65
CA ARG A 159 -1.86 -11.94 5.30
C ARG A 159 -3.15 -11.74 6.08
N SER A 160 -4.32 -11.99 5.48
CA SER A 160 -5.61 -11.88 6.20
C SER A 160 -5.69 -12.85 7.37
N TYR A 161 -5.17 -14.07 7.21
CA TYR A 161 -5.03 -15.04 8.30
C TYR A 161 -4.12 -14.52 9.42
N SER A 162 -2.99 -13.89 9.09
CA SER A 162 -2.08 -13.29 10.07
C SER A 162 -2.73 -12.17 10.88
N TYR A 163 -3.59 -11.32 10.29
CA TYR A 163 -4.34 -10.32 11.06
C TYR A 163 -5.27 -10.96 12.10
N VAL A 164 -6.02 -12.01 11.70
CA VAL A 164 -6.93 -12.72 12.61
C VAL A 164 -6.15 -13.44 13.72
N LEU A 165 -5.09 -14.17 13.36
CA LEU A 165 -4.25 -14.90 14.30
C LEU A 165 -3.60 -13.95 15.32
N LEU A 166 -3.05 -12.82 14.88
CA LEU A 166 -2.48 -11.80 15.77
C LEU A 166 -3.52 -11.26 16.75
N THR A 167 -4.75 -11.04 16.28
CA THR A 167 -5.85 -10.56 17.14
C THR A 167 -6.22 -11.58 18.20
N ILE A 168 -6.33 -12.87 17.83
CA ILE A 168 -6.63 -13.95 18.77
C ILE A 168 -5.51 -14.06 19.82
N LEU A 169 -4.25 -14.04 19.39
CA LEU A 169 -3.10 -14.08 20.31
C LEU A 169 -3.06 -12.87 21.25
N TRP A 170 -3.41 -11.68 20.76
CA TRP A 170 -3.49 -10.47 21.58
C TRP A 170 -4.60 -10.57 22.64
N MET A 171 -5.79 -11.01 22.26
CA MET A 171 -6.90 -11.20 23.20
C MET A 171 -6.61 -12.30 24.22
N ALA A 172 -5.92 -13.38 23.83
CA ALA A 172 -5.46 -14.40 24.75
C ALA A 172 -4.46 -13.85 25.78
N LEU A 173 -3.57 -12.94 25.36
CA LEU A 173 -2.64 -12.24 26.26
C LEU A 173 -3.37 -11.29 27.23
N VAL A 174 -4.41 -10.60 26.78
CA VAL A 174 -5.27 -9.78 27.66
C VAL A 174 -5.98 -10.65 28.70
N LEU A 175 -6.51 -11.81 28.30
CA LEU A 175 -7.13 -12.74 29.25
C LEU A 175 -6.12 -13.27 30.27
N ALA A 176 -4.92 -13.62 29.83
CA ALA A 176 -3.84 -14.04 30.73
C ALA A 176 -3.46 -12.94 31.73
N LEU A 177 -3.43 -11.67 31.29
CA LEU A 177 -3.21 -10.52 32.18
C LEU A 177 -4.32 -10.41 33.23
N GLY A 178 -5.59 -10.55 32.82
CA GLY A 178 -6.73 -10.50 33.74
C GLY A 178 -6.64 -11.58 34.83
N LEU A 179 -6.28 -12.81 34.46
CA LEU A 179 -6.06 -13.90 35.43
C LEU A 179 -4.91 -13.61 36.39
N VAL A 180 -3.83 -13.00 35.91
CA VAL A 180 -2.70 -12.60 36.78
C VAL A 180 -3.11 -11.51 37.77
N LEU A 181 -3.89 -10.53 37.33
CA LEU A 181 -4.38 -9.46 38.21
C LEU A 181 -5.37 -9.98 39.27
N ASP A 182 -6.20 -10.95 38.91
CA ASP A 182 -7.12 -11.64 39.83
C ASP A 182 -6.34 -12.42 40.92
N ILE A 183 -5.27 -13.12 40.54
CA ILE A 183 -4.36 -13.80 41.49
C ILE A 183 -3.66 -12.79 42.43
N LEU A 184 -3.43 -11.56 41.97
CA LEU A 184 -2.82 -10.48 42.76
C LEU A 184 -3.84 -9.72 43.64
N ASP A 185 -5.07 -10.21 43.75
CA ASP A 185 -6.15 -9.65 44.58
C ASP A 185 -6.48 -8.18 44.22
N VAL A 186 -6.38 -7.84 42.94
CA VAL A 186 -6.74 -6.50 42.43
C VAL A 186 -8.27 -6.41 42.35
N PRO A 187 -8.90 -5.29 42.78
CA PRO A 187 -10.35 -5.14 42.70
C PRO A 187 -10.91 -5.35 41.28
N SER A 188 -12.04 -6.06 41.17
CA SER A 188 -12.62 -6.46 39.88
C SER A 188 -12.92 -5.29 38.94
N PHE A 189 -13.33 -4.13 39.47
CA PHE A 189 -13.57 -2.91 38.69
C PHE A 189 -12.30 -2.43 37.97
N ARG A 190 -11.14 -2.50 38.66
CA ARG A 190 -9.84 -2.08 38.12
C ARG A 190 -9.28 -3.11 37.14
N ILE A 191 -9.53 -4.41 37.37
CA ILE A 191 -9.18 -5.47 36.41
C ILE A 191 -9.87 -5.21 35.07
N PHE A 192 -11.17 -4.84 35.08
CA PHE A 192 -11.91 -4.50 33.87
C PHE A 192 -11.30 -3.30 33.14
N SER A 193 -11.01 -2.20 33.84
CA SER A 193 -10.38 -1.00 33.27
C SER A 193 -9.04 -1.33 32.59
N ILE A 194 -8.16 -2.04 33.29
CA ILE A 194 -6.82 -2.39 32.79
C ILE A 194 -6.89 -3.34 31.60
N CYS A 195 -7.68 -4.43 31.70
CA CYS A 195 -7.80 -5.41 30.61
C CYS A 195 -8.41 -4.77 29.36
N THR A 196 -9.43 -3.93 29.53
CA THR A 196 -10.08 -3.23 28.42
C THR A 196 -9.15 -2.20 27.78
N PHE A 197 -8.38 -1.46 28.59
CA PHE A 197 -7.33 -0.57 28.09
C PHE A 197 -6.28 -1.33 27.26
N VAL A 198 -5.75 -2.46 27.78
CA VAL A 198 -4.74 -3.26 27.06
C VAL A 198 -5.33 -3.89 25.80
N ALA A 199 -6.59 -4.33 25.81
CA ALA A 199 -7.29 -4.81 24.62
C ALA A 199 -7.33 -3.75 23.52
N PHE A 200 -7.53 -2.47 23.87
CA PHE A 200 -7.62 -1.35 22.92
C PHE A 200 -6.30 -0.60 22.67
N ALA A 201 -5.25 -0.91 23.42
CA ALA A 201 -3.94 -0.27 23.31
C ALA A 201 -3.37 -0.24 21.88
N PRO A 202 -3.47 -1.30 21.04
CA PRO A 202 -2.96 -1.24 19.67
C PRO A 202 -3.58 -0.12 18.83
N ALA A 203 -4.89 0.13 18.95
CA ALA A 203 -5.58 1.19 18.23
C ALA A 203 -5.18 2.58 18.75
N VAL A 204 -5.11 2.73 20.07
CA VAL A 204 -4.68 3.97 20.75
C VAL A 204 -3.24 4.35 20.36
N LEU A 205 -2.33 3.38 20.33
CA LEU A 205 -0.94 3.57 19.88
C LEU A 205 -0.86 3.93 18.39
N ALA A 206 -1.64 3.26 17.54
CA ALA A 206 -1.68 3.57 16.11
C ALA A 206 -2.11 5.03 15.86
N TYR A 207 -3.14 5.47 16.58
CA TYR A 207 -3.66 6.82 16.53
C TYR A 207 -2.61 7.84 16.95
N GLY A 208 -1.99 7.66 18.12
CA GLY A 208 -0.93 8.53 18.63
C GLY A 208 0.29 8.63 17.70
N ARG A 209 0.67 7.52 17.05
CA ARG A 209 1.77 7.48 16.05
C ARG A 209 1.46 8.26 14.79
N VAL A 210 0.28 8.06 14.21
CA VAL A 210 -0.16 8.76 12.99
C VAL A 210 -0.24 10.26 13.24
N LEU A 211 -0.82 10.66 14.37
CA LEU A 211 -0.92 12.06 14.77
C LEU A 211 0.41 12.71 15.11
N GLY A 212 1.21 12.08 15.96
CA GLY A 212 2.49 12.63 16.40
C GLY A 212 3.47 12.86 15.25
N SER A 213 3.44 12.00 14.24
CA SER A 213 4.31 12.12 13.05
C SER A 213 3.83 13.15 12.02
N SER A 214 2.54 13.49 11.99
CA SER A 214 1.94 14.43 11.03
C SER A 214 1.60 15.81 11.60
N TRP A 215 1.69 15.99 12.92
CA TRP A 215 1.28 17.21 13.64
C TRP A 215 1.85 18.51 13.06
N GLN A 216 3.14 18.54 12.73
CA GLN A 216 3.80 19.76 12.26
C GLN A 216 3.24 20.23 10.91
N ALA A 217 3.10 19.30 9.97
CA ALA A 217 2.51 19.57 8.67
C ALA A 217 1.02 19.96 8.76
N LEU A 218 0.25 19.32 9.65
CA LEU A 218 -1.14 19.69 9.92
C LEU A 218 -1.25 21.11 10.44
N ARG A 219 -0.44 21.46 11.46
CA ARG A 219 -0.43 22.80 12.05
C ARG A 219 -0.10 23.86 11.00
N GLN A 220 0.93 23.62 10.18
CA GLN A 220 1.32 24.56 9.14
C GLN A 220 0.22 24.71 8.07
N SER A 221 -0.43 23.61 7.69
CA SER A 221 -1.55 23.62 6.75
C SER A 221 -2.73 24.41 7.31
N SER A 222 -3.19 24.08 8.51
CA SER A 222 -4.32 24.72 9.16
C SER A 222 -4.07 26.20 9.41
N GLN A 223 -2.84 26.58 9.78
CA GLN A 223 -2.46 27.97 9.99
C GLN A 223 -2.52 28.80 8.70
N LYS A 224 -2.06 28.26 7.57
CA LYS A 224 -2.14 28.95 6.27
C LYS A 224 -3.59 29.08 5.79
N ILE A 225 -4.38 28.02 5.92
CA ILE A 225 -5.81 28.05 5.56
C ILE A 225 -6.58 29.05 6.42
N ALA A 226 -6.29 29.10 7.73
CA ALA A 226 -6.93 30.05 8.65
C ALA A 226 -6.63 31.52 8.31
N LYS A 227 -5.46 31.81 7.70
CA LYS A 227 -5.08 33.14 7.21
C LYS A 227 -5.66 33.49 5.84
N GLY A 228 -6.39 32.57 5.19
CA GLY A 228 -6.91 32.77 3.84
C GLY A 228 -5.88 32.52 2.73
N GLU A 229 -4.70 32.01 3.08
CA GLU A 229 -3.64 31.66 2.15
C GLU A 229 -3.85 30.24 1.61
N ALA A 230 -3.38 29.99 0.37
CA ALA A 230 -3.27 28.63 -0.14
C ALA A 230 -2.25 27.86 0.71
N SER A 231 -2.62 26.66 1.16
CA SER A 231 -1.66 25.82 1.88
C SER A 231 -0.86 24.97 0.89
N PRO A 232 0.35 24.50 1.26
CA PRO A 232 1.12 23.53 0.48
C PRO A 232 0.31 22.28 0.06
N PHE A 233 -0.75 21.97 0.81
CA PHE A 233 -1.64 20.83 0.58
C PHE A 233 -3.03 21.26 0.03
N HIS A 234 -3.27 22.55 -0.19
CA HIS A 234 -4.51 23.08 -0.75
C HIS A 234 -4.21 24.31 -1.60
N ASN A 235 -4.08 24.13 -2.91
CA ASN A 235 -3.74 25.21 -3.85
C ASN A 235 -4.89 26.16 -4.19
N HIS A 236 -6.02 26.06 -3.49
CA HIS A 236 -7.16 26.96 -3.68
C HIS A 236 -7.27 27.91 -2.49
N LYS A 237 -7.70 29.14 -2.73
CA LYS A 237 -8.06 30.06 -1.64
C LYS A 237 -9.26 29.49 -0.87
N PRO A 238 -9.17 29.35 0.47
CA PRO A 238 -10.25 28.74 1.25
C PRO A 238 -11.43 29.70 1.41
N ASN A 239 -12.64 29.15 1.35
CA ASN A 239 -13.88 29.89 1.63
C ASN A 239 -13.97 30.27 3.12
N ALA A 240 -14.76 31.29 3.47
CA ALA A 240 -14.92 31.76 4.86
C ALA A 240 -15.27 30.63 5.86
N LYS A 241 -16.15 29.70 5.46
CA LYS A 241 -16.48 28.51 6.27
C LYS A 241 -15.26 27.60 6.51
N GLN A 242 -14.41 27.42 5.50
CA GLN A 242 -13.20 26.61 5.62
C GLN A 242 -12.14 27.29 6.48
N GLN A 243 -12.03 28.62 6.42
CA GLN A 243 -11.13 29.40 7.28
C GLN A 243 -11.54 29.27 8.76
N ALA A 244 -12.84 29.39 9.06
CA ALA A 244 -13.35 29.22 10.43
C ALA A 244 -13.08 27.82 10.99
N ILE A 245 -13.33 26.77 10.18
CA ILE A 245 -13.04 25.38 10.59
C ILE A 245 -11.54 25.18 10.78
N ALA A 246 -10.70 25.69 9.87
CA ALA A 246 -9.25 25.58 9.96
C ALA A 246 -8.68 26.32 11.18
N LEU A 247 -9.29 27.44 11.57
CA LEU A 247 -8.92 28.15 12.80
C LEU A 247 -9.19 27.31 14.04
N ILE A 248 -10.37 26.68 14.14
CA ILE A 248 -10.71 25.77 15.25
C ILE A 248 -9.71 24.61 15.30
N VAL A 249 -9.43 23.97 14.16
CA VAL A 249 -8.46 22.88 14.07
C VAL A 249 -7.06 23.35 14.47
N ASN A 250 -6.63 24.53 14.03
CA ASN A 250 -5.32 25.09 14.36
C ASN A 250 -5.16 25.37 15.86
N ILE A 251 -6.19 25.92 16.52
CA ILE A 251 -6.19 26.15 17.97
C ILE A 251 -6.05 24.82 18.72
N ASN A 252 -6.80 23.80 18.32
CA ASN A 252 -6.71 22.48 18.92
C ASN A 252 -5.34 21.82 18.70
N LEU A 253 -4.77 21.92 17.50
CA LEU A 253 -3.42 21.42 17.22
C LEU A 253 -2.36 22.13 18.08
N ILE A 254 -2.51 23.44 18.33
CA ILE A 254 -1.62 24.18 19.23
C ILE A 254 -1.76 23.67 20.67
N ALA A 255 -2.98 23.39 21.13
CA ALA A 255 -3.24 22.92 22.49
C ALA A 255 -2.75 21.48 22.75
N MET A 256 -2.79 20.60 21.74
CA MET A 256 -2.49 19.16 21.87
C MET A 256 -1.17 18.82 22.60
N PRO A 257 0.00 19.40 22.27
CA PRO A 257 1.23 19.12 23.00
C PRO A 257 1.20 19.51 24.47
N TYR A 258 0.51 20.61 24.82
CA TYR A 258 0.39 21.06 26.20
C TYR A 258 -0.49 20.13 27.02
N VAL A 259 -1.62 19.69 26.45
CA VAL A 259 -2.51 18.70 27.09
C VAL A 259 -1.78 17.38 27.30
N ALA A 260 -1.04 16.90 26.29
CA ALA A 260 -0.29 15.66 26.41
C ALA A 260 0.85 15.74 27.45
N LEU A 261 1.53 16.89 27.53
CA LEU A 261 2.57 17.13 28.53
C LEU A 261 1.98 17.21 29.95
N ASN A 262 0.84 17.90 30.11
CA ASN A 262 0.09 17.93 31.38
C ASN A 262 -0.27 16.51 31.85
N THR A 263 -0.70 15.64 30.95
CA THR A 263 -1.03 14.25 31.30
C THR A 263 0.18 13.44 31.72
N VAL A 264 1.32 13.57 31.04
CA VAL A 264 2.57 12.91 31.46
C VAL A 264 3.01 13.39 32.84
N ILE A 265 2.94 14.70 33.10
CA ILE A 265 3.27 15.26 34.42
C ILE A 265 2.29 14.76 35.48
N SER A 266 1.00 14.71 35.18
CA SER A 266 -0.04 14.23 36.10
C SER A 266 0.20 12.76 36.48
N ILE A 267 0.51 11.90 35.51
CA ILE A 267 0.88 10.50 35.75
C ILE A 267 2.12 10.40 36.63
N MET A 268 3.16 11.19 36.34
CA MET A 268 4.40 11.18 37.10
C MET A 268 4.19 11.65 38.55
N ALA A 269 3.38 12.69 38.74
CA ALA A 269 3.06 13.22 40.06
C ALA A 269 2.27 12.22 40.92
N LEU A 270 1.27 11.56 40.34
CA LEU A 270 0.53 10.49 41.03
C LEU A 270 1.39 9.26 41.32
N SER A 271 2.38 8.97 40.47
CA SER A 271 3.34 7.88 40.72
C SER A 271 4.30 8.18 41.88
N ILE A 272 4.52 9.45 42.21
CA ILE A 272 5.38 9.88 43.32
C ILE A 272 4.60 9.87 44.64
N SER A 273 3.38 10.43 44.64
CA SER A 273 2.53 10.47 45.83
C SER A 273 1.05 10.68 45.45
N PRO A 274 0.14 9.75 45.78
CA PRO A 274 -1.29 9.89 45.47
C PRO A 274 -1.98 11.04 46.21
N GLU A 275 -1.47 11.40 47.39
CA GLU A 275 -2.07 12.39 48.30
C GLU A 275 -1.70 13.85 47.97
N LEU A 276 -0.88 14.09 46.94
CA LEU A 276 -0.35 15.43 46.64
C LEU A 276 -1.44 16.44 46.19
N PHE A 277 -2.63 15.95 45.84
CA PHE A 277 -3.69 16.72 45.18
C PHE A 277 -5.03 16.57 45.91
N THR A 278 -5.06 16.95 47.17
CA THR A 278 -6.32 17.15 47.92
C THR A 278 -6.80 18.58 47.72
N HIS A 279 -8.06 18.73 47.30
CA HIS A 279 -8.70 20.03 47.17
C HIS A 279 -8.84 20.76 48.51
N SER A 280 -8.84 22.08 48.47
CA SER A 280 -9.09 22.92 49.64
C SER A 280 -10.53 22.76 50.15
N ASP A 281 -10.75 22.99 51.45
CA ASP A 281 -12.09 22.93 52.06
C ASP A 281 -13.10 23.83 51.32
N ARG A 282 -12.63 24.94 50.76
CA ARG A 282 -13.40 25.86 49.94
C ARG A 282 -13.99 25.22 48.68
N VAL A 283 -13.26 24.33 48.02
CA VAL A 283 -13.74 23.60 46.83
C VAL A 283 -14.73 22.52 47.24
N LEU A 284 -14.46 21.84 48.35
CA LEU A 284 -15.33 20.79 48.90
C LEU A 284 -16.68 21.33 49.40
N GLU A 285 -16.73 22.59 49.83
CA GLU A 285 -17.95 23.28 50.25
C GLU A 285 -18.81 23.82 49.09
N LEU A 286 -18.33 23.76 47.84
CA LEU A 286 -19.09 24.22 46.68
C LEU A 286 -20.25 23.25 46.36
N PRO A 287 -21.50 23.72 46.26
CA PRO A 287 -22.65 22.86 45.97
C PRO A 287 -22.61 22.26 44.56
N GLU A 288 -21.79 22.83 43.67
CA GLU A 288 -21.66 22.39 42.27
C GLU A 288 -20.49 21.42 42.06
N TYR A 289 -19.54 21.34 42.99
CA TYR A 289 -18.39 20.46 42.89
C TYR A 289 -18.71 19.11 43.52
N ARG A 290 -18.43 18.03 42.78
CA ARG A 290 -18.49 16.67 43.31
C ARG A 290 -17.09 16.10 43.31
N VAL A 291 -16.72 15.51 44.43
CA VAL A 291 -15.43 14.83 44.59
C VAL A 291 -15.30 13.77 43.51
N GLN A 292 -14.24 13.91 42.71
CA GLN A 292 -13.86 12.98 41.66
C GLN A 292 -12.94 11.90 42.22
N SER A 293 -12.89 10.74 41.56
CA SER A 293 -12.05 9.61 41.99
C SER A 293 -10.56 9.88 41.75
N SER A 294 -10.25 10.75 40.78
CA SER A 294 -8.88 11.12 40.40
C SER A 294 -8.77 12.53 39.84
N ILE A 295 -7.64 13.24 40.08
CA ILE A 295 -7.31 14.54 39.46
C ILE A 295 -7.37 14.55 37.93
N MET A 296 -7.33 13.37 37.35
CA MET A 296 -7.27 13.14 35.92
C MET A 296 -8.65 13.22 35.26
N GLU A 297 -9.70 13.08 36.05
CA GLU A 297 -11.09 13.41 35.69
C GLU A 297 -11.29 14.94 35.68
N GLU A 298 -10.53 15.67 36.49
CA GLU A 298 -10.57 17.14 36.56
C GLU A 298 -9.78 17.82 35.44
N GLY A 299 -9.05 17.05 34.63
CA GLY A 299 -8.16 17.57 33.58
C GLY A 299 -6.67 17.50 33.91
N GLY A 300 -6.27 16.68 34.89
CA GLY A 300 -4.90 16.57 35.38
C GLY A 300 -4.50 17.77 36.22
N VAL A 301 -3.20 17.98 36.41
CA VAL A 301 -2.66 19.06 37.26
C VAL A 301 -3.17 20.45 36.86
N LEU A 302 -3.26 20.74 35.56
CA LEU A 302 -3.83 22.00 35.07
C LEU A 302 -5.31 22.17 35.42
N GLY A 303 -6.08 21.08 35.33
CA GLY A 303 -7.50 21.05 35.66
C GLY A 303 -7.76 21.29 37.15
N PHE A 304 -7.07 20.51 37.99
CA PHE A 304 -7.05 20.69 39.45
C PHE A 304 -6.74 22.14 39.86
N ALA A 305 -5.69 22.73 39.29
CA ALA A 305 -5.30 24.11 39.58
C ALA A 305 -6.33 25.14 39.11
N LEU A 306 -7.04 24.89 38.00
CA LEU A 306 -8.10 25.77 37.50
C LEU A 306 -9.35 25.71 38.37
N ILE A 307 -9.72 24.53 38.87
CA ILE A 307 -10.85 24.37 39.81
C ILE A 307 -10.56 25.12 41.11
N GLU A 308 -9.36 24.97 41.66
CA GLU A 308 -8.90 25.76 42.82
C GLU A 308 -8.95 27.26 42.52
N LEU A 309 -8.51 27.71 41.34
CA LEU A 309 -8.55 29.11 40.96
C LEU A 309 -9.99 29.64 40.83
N PHE A 310 -10.90 28.87 40.25
CA PHE A 310 -12.30 29.29 40.08
C PHE A 310 -13.09 29.27 41.38
N SER A 311 -12.65 28.51 42.39
CA SER A 311 -13.20 28.59 43.74
C SER A 311 -13.12 30.01 44.32
N PHE A 312 -12.15 30.82 43.87
CA PHE A 312 -11.98 32.22 44.29
C PHE A 312 -13.11 33.16 43.84
N ILE A 313 -13.96 32.74 42.89
CA ILE A 313 -15.04 33.56 42.32
C ILE A 313 -16.32 33.41 43.15
N PRO A 314 -16.82 34.50 43.78
CA PRO A 314 -17.97 34.42 44.67
C PRO A 314 -19.33 34.42 43.95
N GLU A 315 -19.43 34.85 42.69
CA GLU A 315 -20.68 34.84 41.93
C GLU A 315 -20.92 33.52 41.19
N ASP A 316 -21.97 32.81 41.59
CA ASP A 316 -22.39 31.53 41.00
C ASP A 316 -22.71 31.65 39.49
N GLY A 317 -23.27 32.79 39.07
CA GLY A 317 -23.61 33.09 37.67
C GLY A 317 -22.41 33.16 36.72
N ILE A 318 -21.19 33.30 37.25
CA ILE A 318 -19.93 33.34 36.48
C ILE A 318 -19.10 32.07 36.72
N ARG A 319 -19.05 31.59 37.98
CA ARG A 319 -18.29 30.40 38.37
C ARG A 319 -18.82 29.13 37.70
N VAL A 320 -20.13 28.87 37.79
CA VAL A 320 -20.74 27.62 37.29
C VAL A 320 -20.57 27.48 35.77
N PRO A 321 -20.82 28.51 34.95
CA PRO A 321 -20.57 28.42 33.52
C PRO A 321 -19.10 28.25 33.16
N MET A 322 -18.15 28.84 33.92
CA MET A 322 -16.72 28.68 33.65
C MET A 322 -16.21 27.27 33.96
N VAL A 323 -16.56 26.72 35.12
CA VAL A 323 -16.20 25.34 35.50
C VAL A 323 -16.83 24.35 34.50
N SER A 324 -18.11 24.55 34.17
CA SER A 324 -18.81 23.74 33.17
C SER A 324 -18.19 23.87 31.77
N MET A 325 -17.78 25.07 31.36
CA MET A 325 -17.11 25.31 30.08
C MET A 325 -15.74 24.62 30.02
N VAL A 326 -14.95 24.65 31.09
CA VAL A 326 -13.63 24.01 31.12
C VAL A 326 -13.75 22.49 31.09
N LEU A 327 -14.67 21.91 31.87
CA LEU A 327 -14.96 20.48 31.84
C LEU A 327 -15.52 20.05 30.47
N LEU A 328 -16.49 20.80 29.92
CA LEU A 328 -17.03 20.56 28.58
C LEU A 328 -15.93 20.69 27.50
N PHE A 329 -15.04 21.66 27.60
CA PHE A 329 -13.94 21.87 26.65
C PHE A 329 -12.92 20.73 26.68
N LEU A 330 -12.52 20.27 27.87
CA LEU A 330 -11.57 19.16 28.02
C LEU A 330 -12.15 17.83 27.49
N LEU A 331 -13.44 17.56 27.71
CA LEU A 331 -14.11 16.33 27.25
C LEU A 331 -14.55 16.36 25.78
N LEU A 332 -15.16 17.45 25.33
CA LEU A 332 -15.60 17.61 23.94
C LEU A 332 -14.37 17.67 23.00
N ASN A 333 -13.23 18.18 23.46
CA ASN A 333 -11.97 18.08 22.71
C ASN A 333 -11.45 16.66 22.54
N VAL A 334 -11.81 15.69 23.39
CA VAL A 334 -11.39 14.29 23.19
C VAL A 334 -12.40 13.55 22.33
N ALA A 335 -13.70 13.69 22.63
CA ALA A 335 -14.77 12.93 21.97
C ALA A 335 -15.20 13.48 20.60
N LEU A 336 -15.47 14.79 20.50
CA LEU A 336 -15.94 15.42 19.26
C LEU A 336 -14.81 15.60 18.24
N ILE A 337 -13.59 15.83 18.71
CA ILE A 337 -12.40 15.77 17.85
C ILE A 337 -12.22 14.35 17.35
N GLY A 338 -12.23 13.32 18.21
CA GLY A 338 -12.04 11.91 17.81
C GLY A 338 -12.95 11.47 16.66
N PHE A 339 -14.24 11.87 16.67
CA PHE A 339 -15.18 11.59 15.59
C PHE A 339 -14.86 12.32 14.28
N LEU A 340 -14.55 13.62 14.32
CA LEU A 340 -14.14 14.38 13.14
C LEU A 340 -12.76 13.96 12.62
N PHE A 341 -11.92 13.40 13.50
CA PHE A 341 -10.54 13.07 13.21
C PHE A 341 -10.36 11.85 12.33
N VAL A 342 -11.32 10.91 12.26
CA VAL A 342 -11.19 9.72 11.40
C VAL A 342 -11.02 10.11 9.93
N TYR A 343 -11.74 11.13 9.46
CA TYR A 343 -11.62 11.63 8.09
C TYR A 343 -10.34 12.43 7.86
N GLU A 344 -9.88 13.17 8.87
CA GLU A 344 -8.63 13.91 8.79
C GLU A 344 -7.42 12.96 8.79
N VAL A 345 -7.46 11.89 9.59
CA VAL A 345 -6.50 10.77 9.55
C VAL A 345 -6.48 10.11 8.18
N ALA A 346 -7.64 9.90 7.57
CA ALA A 346 -7.69 9.39 6.21
C ALA A 346 -7.00 10.33 5.20
N ARG A 347 -7.21 11.65 5.30
CA ARG A 347 -6.49 12.62 4.45
C ARG A 347 -4.98 12.58 4.69
N ILE A 348 -4.53 12.50 5.94
CA ILE A 348 -3.11 12.42 6.30
C ILE A 348 -2.45 11.17 5.73
N LEU A 349 -3.09 10.01 5.89
CA LEU A 349 -2.56 8.73 5.41
C LEU A 349 -2.54 8.65 3.89
N PHE A 350 -3.47 9.32 3.20
CA PHE A 350 -3.44 9.44 1.74
C PHE A 350 -2.33 10.39 1.27
N LEU A 351 -2.12 11.49 1.99
CA LEU A 351 -1.13 12.49 1.64
C LEU A 351 0.32 12.01 1.88
N ASP A 352 0.51 10.95 2.68
CA ASP A 352 1.80 10.32 3.04
C ASP A 352 2.80 11.30 3.69
N VAL A 353 2.25 12.32 4.37
CA VAL A 353 3.01 13.38 5.07
C VAL A 353 3.99 12.84 6.11
N GLN A 354 3.77 11.62 6.58
CA GLN A 354 4.59 10.99 7.60
C GLN A 354 6.03 10.77 7.13
N ASP A 355 6.26 10.50 5.85
CA ASP A 355 7.62 10.40 5.28
C ASP A 355 8.34 11.75 5.25
N VAL A 356 7.57 12.85 5.25
CA VAL A 356 8.07 14.22 5.09
C VAL A 356 8.21 14.95 6.42
N SER A 357 7.32 14.67 7.38
CA SER A 357 7.14 15.45 8.60
C SER A 357 7.58 14.75 9.88
N GLY A 358 7.79 13.43 9.89
CA GLY A 358 8.00 12.72 11.15
C GLY A 358 8.65 11.35 11.08
N LYS A 359 9.02 10.82 12.26
CA LYS A 359 9.58 9.48 12.43
C LYS A 359 8.58 8.61 13.18
N GLY A 360 8.40 7.38 12.72
CA GLY A 360 7.57 6.39 13.41
C GLY A 360 6.09 6.40 13.07
N GLY A 361 5.70 7.03 11.95
CA GLY A 361 4.37 6.90 11.36
C GLY A 361 4.02 5.46 10.93
N ILE A 362 2.81 5.26 10.42
CA ILE A 362 2.31 4.00 9.86
C ILE A 362 2.14 4.17 8.34
N LYS A 363 2.99 3.49 7.58
CA LYS A 363 2.91 3.44 6.12
C LYS A 363 2.17 2.20 5.65
N LEU A 364 1.09 2.39 4.90
CA LEU A 364 0.20 1.30 4.45
C LEU A 364 0.36 0.94 2.97
N ALA A 365 0.75 1.93 2.16
CA ALA A 365 0.95 1.82 0.72
C ALA A 365 2.01 2.84 0.26
N ASP A 366 2.65 2.60 -0.89
CA ASP A 366 3.46 3.62 -1.57
C ASP A 366 2.51 4.71 -2.09
N SER A 367 2.84 5.97 -1.83
CA SER A 367 2.19 7.13 -2.41
C SER A 367 1.89 6.93 -3.90
N ARG A 368 2.88 6.58 -4.72
CA ARG A 368 2.71 6.52 -6.19
C ARG A 368 1.59 5.55 -6.58
N LEU A 369 1.50 4.43 -5.87
CA LEU A 369 0.41 3.46 -6.04
C LEU A 369 -0.93 3.97 -5.51
N LEU A 370 -0.97 4.79 -4.46
CA LEU A 370 -2.20 5.44 -3.99
C LEU A 370 -2.82 6.36 -5.03
N ARG A 371 -2.04 6.97 -5.92
CA ARG A 371 -2.60 7.72 -7.06
C ARG A 371 -3.01 6.82 -8.21
N ALA A 372 -2.20 5.81 -8.53
CA ALA A 372 -2.44 4.98 -9.70
C ALA A 372 -3.55 3.92 -9.50
N GLU A 373 -3.68 3.36 -8.30
CA GLU A 373 -4.50 2.17 -8.05
C GLU A 373 -5.60 2.38 -6.99
N ARG A 374 -6.87 2.22 -7.41
CA ARG A 374 -8.03 2.26 -6.50
C ARG A 374 -8.02 1.16 -5.43
N SER A 375 -7.40 0.01 -5.71
CA SER A 375 -7.23 -1.08 -4.75
C SER A 375 -6.39 -0.63 -3.54
N GLN A 376 -5.32 0.13 -3.76
CA GLN A 376 -4.47 0.64 -2.68
C GLN A 376 -5.16 1.78 -1.92
N GLN A 377 -5.88 2.65 -2.62
CA GLN A 377 -6.74 3.68 -2.01
C GLN A 377 -7.76 3.04 -1.06
N ALA A 378 -8.45 1.99 -1.52
CA ALA A 378 -9.39 1.24 -0.71
C ALA A 378 -8.72 0.59 0.51
N LYS A 379 -7.49 0.09 0.37
CA LYS A 379 -6.76 -0.51 1.50
C LYS A 379 -6.46 0.50 2.61
N VAL A 380 -6.01 1.71 2.26
CA VAL A 380 -5.72 2.77 3.24
C VAL A 380 -7.02 3.24 3.91
N LEU A 381 -8.06 3.50 3.11
CA LEU A 381 -9.33 3.97 3.66
C LEU A 381 -10.03 2.90 4.51
N ASN A 382 -9.94 1.63 4.10
CA ASN A 382 -10.44 0.50 4.88
C ASN A 382 -9.74 0.44 6.24
N PHE A 383 -8.42 0.60 6.29
CA PHE A 383 -7.68 0.70 7.55
C PHE A 383 -8.18 1.86 8.43
N CYS A 384 -8.41 3.05 7.86
CA CYS A 384 -8.92 4.18 8.64
C CYS A 384 -10.28 3.88 9.29
N PHE A 385 -11.17 3.23 8.55
CA PHE A 385 -12.50 2.86 9.04
C PHE A 385 -12.49 1.67 9.99
N THR A 386 -11.68 0.64 9.74
CA THR A 386 -11.60 -0.51 10.66
C THR A 386 -10.82 -0.17 11.91
N GLY A 387 -9.70 0.54 11.77
CA GLY A 387 -8.68 0.72 12.80
C GLY A 387 -8.94 1.85 13.78
N PHE A 388 -9.74 2.85 13.40
CA PHE A 388 -10.05 4.00 14.27
C PHE A 388 -11.54 4.14 14.62
N ALA A 389 -12.47 3.69 13.76
CA ALA A 389 -13.89 3.97 13.99
C ALA A 389 -14.44 3.33 15.27
N GLY A 390 -14.11 2.07 15.54
CA GLY A 390 -14.58 1.37 16.73
C GLY A 390 -14.11 2.05 18.01
N GLN A 391 -12.83 2.43 18.07
CA GLN A 391 -12.24 3.10 19.22
C GLN A 391 -12.77 4.53 19.41
N SER A 392 -12.92 5.32 18.33
CA SER A 392 -13.47 6.67 18.42
C SER A 392 -14.94 6.66 18.88
N MET A 393 -15.74 5.70 18.41
CA MET A 393 -17.15 5.55 18.83
C MET A 393 -17.26 5.04 20.26
N LEU A 394 -16.36 4.15 20.69
CA LEU A 394 -16.27 3.73 22.07
C LEU A 394 -15.95 4.91 23.00
N LEU A 395 -14.96 5.74 22.64
CA LEU A 395 -14.65 6.94 23.43
C LEU A 395 -15.80 7.94 23.45
N LEU A 396 -16.50 8.11 22.33
CA LEU A 396 -17.69 8.97 22.29
C LEU A 396 -18.80 8.43 23.21
N ALA A 397 -19.08 7.13 23.16
CA ALA A 397 -20.08 6.50 24.01
C ALA A 397 -19.70 6.55 25.49
N LEU A 398 -18.44 6.25 25.83
CA LEU A 398 -17.94 6.37 27.19
C LEU A 398 -18.04 7.81 27.70
N ALA A 399 -17.60 8.79 26.92
CA ALA A 399 -17.71 10.20 27.28
C ALA A 399 -19.16 10.66 27.46
N MET A 400 -20.10 10.13 26.65
CA MET A 400 -21.51 10.42 26.83
C MET A 400 -22.08 9.82 28.13
N ILE A 401 -21.65 8.60 28.47
CA ILE A 401 -22.11 7.88 29.68
C ILE A 401 -21.53 8.50 30.95
N THR A 402 -20.27 8.95 30.94
CA THR A 402 -19.59 9.48 32.13
C THR A 402 -19.84 10.97 32.38
N PHE A 403 -20.18 11.78 31.36
CA PHE A 403 -20.26 13.24 31.49
C PHE A 403 -21.60 13.78 32.02
N TRP A 404 -22.72 13.13 31.75
CA TRP A 404 -24.04 13.70 32.08
C TRP A 404 -24.44 13.58 33.55
N ASP A 405 -23.51 13.27 34.46
CA ASP A 405 -23.70 12.82 35.84
C ASP A 405 -23.88 11.29 35.93
N SER A 406 -23.19 10.66 36.87
CA SER A 406 -23.30 9.22 37.18
C SER A 406 -24.67 8.80 37.71
N SER A 407 -25.54 9.76 37.99
CA SER A 407 -26.96 9.56 38.30
C SER A 407 -27.78 9.01 37.13
N PHE A 408 -27.15 8.66 36.00
CA PHE A 408 -27.82 8.08 34.82
C PHE A 408 -27.47 6.61 34.53
N LEU A 409 -26.44 6.06 35.19
CA LEU A 409 -26.21 4.62 35.14
C LEU A 409 -27.07 3.96 36.23
N PRO A 410 -27.98 3.05 35.88
CA PRO A 410 -28.68 2.27 36.90
C PRO A 410 -27.63 1.51 37.73
N GLN A 411 -27.76 1.57 39.06
CA GLN A 411 -26.90 0.84 39.99
C GLN A 411 -27.76 0.12 41.04
N GLY A 412 -27.27 -1.02 41.53
CA GLY A 412 -28.01 -1.88 42.46
C GLY A 412 -29.36 -2.32 41.86
N ASP A 413 -30.43 -2.22 42.65
CA ASP A 413 -31.79 -2.64 42.31
C ASP A 413 -32.34 -2.02 41.00
N GLN A 414 -31.80 -0.86 40.56
CA GLN A 414 -32.21 -0.19 39.32
C GLN A 414 -31.72 -0.90 38.04
N CYS A 415 -30.76 -1.82 38.16
CA CYS A 415 -30.26 -2.61 37.04
C CYS A 415 -31.12 -3.82 36.67
N GLY A 416 -32.13 -4.16 37.47
CA GLY A 416 -33.00 -5.31 37.21
C GLY A 416 -32.19 -6.59 36.93
N VAL A 417 -32.47 -7.25 35.80
CA VAL A 417 -31.82 -8.51 35.40
C VAL A 417 -30.29 -8.39 35.20
N TRP A 418 -29.77 -7.17 35.04
CA TRP A 418 -28.36 -6.91 34.74
C TRP A 418 -27.49 -6.68 35.98
N GLU A 419 -28.10 -6.68 37.18
CA GLU A 419 -27.43 -6.45 38.46
C GLU A 419 -26.22 -7.38 38.65
N ASN A 420 -26.39 -8.69 38.42
CA ASN A 420 -25.35 -9.70 38.61
C ASN A 420 -24.43 -9.92 37.40
N SER A 421 -24.55 -9.12 36.34
CA SER A 421 -23.76 -9.29 35.12
C SER A 421 -23.06 -8.00 34.71
N ILE A 422 -23.69 -7.20 33.86
CA ILE A 422 -23.10 -6.01 33.26
C ILE A 422 -22.93 -4.91 34.31
N CYS A 423 -23.87 -4.72 35.22
CA CYS A 423 -23.82 -3.63 36.21
C CYS A 423 -22.81 -3.86 37.33
N ASN A 424 -22.51 -5.12 37.67
CA ASN A 424 -21.45 -5.44 38.62
C ASN A 424 -20.05 -5.10 38.07
N VAL A 425 -19.87 -5.22 36.74
CA VAL A 425 -18.58 -5.00 36.07
C VAL A 425 -18.43 -3.55 35.58
N MET A 426 -19.48 -2.97 34.99
CA MET A 426 -19.50 -1.60 34.45
C MET A 426 -19.96 -0.59 35.50
N GLN A 427 -19.25 -0.54 36.62
CA GLN A 427 -19.44 0.47 37.66
C GLN A 427 -18.97 1.84 37.18
N LYS A 428 -19.49 2.91 37.79
CA LYS A 428 -19.09 4.29 37.50
C LYS A 428 -17.57 4.45 37.45
N ASP A 429 -16.90 4.10 38.55
CA ASP A 429 -15.45 4.26 38.71
C ASP A 429 -14.67 3.48 37.65
N SER A 430 -15.17 2.31 37.21
CA SER A 430 -14.54 1.51 36.16
C SER A 430 -14.60 2.17 34.78
N LEU A 431 -15.72 2.83 34.45
CA LEU A 431 -15.91 3.48 33.15
C LEU A 431 -15.17 4.81 33.08
N GLU A 432 -15.12 5.53 34.18
CA GLU A 432 -14.34 6.77 34.33
C GLU A 432 -12.84 6.47 34.25
N GLU A 433 -12.35 5.47 35.00
CA GLU A 433 -10.96 5.00 34.95
C GLU A 433 -10.57 4.54 33.54
N LEU A 434 -11.42 3.75 32.86
CA LEU A 434 -11.19 3.31 31.49
C LEU A 434 -11.12 4.47 30.50
N THR A 435 -12.07 5.42 30.57
CA THR A 435 -12.13 6.59 29.69
C THR A 435 -10.82 7.38 29.79
N TRP A 436 -10.34 7.55 31.02
CA TRP A 436 -9.10 8.24 31.27
C TRP A 436 -7.87 7.46 30.80
N MET A 437 -7.77 6.16 31.08
CA MET A 437 -6.66 5.32 30.60
C MET A 437 -6.52 5.35 29.08
N LEU A 438 -7.63 5.29 28.35
CA LEU A 438 -7.63 5.37 26.88
C LEU A 438 -7.17 6.74 26.38
N ALA A 439 -7.65 7.82 26.99
CA ALA A 439 -7.27 9.18 26.63
C ALA A 439 -5.79 9.44 26.93
N SER A 440 -5.32 9.05 28.12
CA SER A 440 -3.94 9.25 28.56
C SER A 440 -2.95 8.40 27.77
N GLY A 441 -3.28 7.13 27.49
CA GLY A 441 -2.48 6.27 26.63
C GLY A 441 -2.26 6.86 25.23
N GLY A 442 -3.28 7.49 24.65
CA GLY A 442 -3.19 8.16 23.35
C GLY A 442 -2.28 9.38 23.37
N GLN A 443 -2.38 10.19 24.43
CA GLN A 443 -1.56 11.38 24.63
C GLN A 443 -0.08 11.04 24.91
N VAL A 444 0.19 9.99 25.68
CA VAL A 444 1.54 9.48 25.91
C VAL A 444 2.15 8.95 24.61
N ALA A 445 1.39 8.19 23.81
CA ALA A 445 1.85 7.73 22.49
C ALA A 445 2.16 8.92 21.55
N PHE A 446 1.30 9.94 21.55
CA PHE A 446 1.48 11.15 20.78
C PHE A 446 2.76 11.91 21.16
N ILE A 447 2.98 12.23 22.44
CA ILE A 447 4.10 13.08 22.87
C ILE A 447 5.45 12.42 22.54
N VAL A 448 5.58 11.10 22.69
CA VAL A 448 6.80 10.35 22.37
C VAL A 448 7.14 10.45 20.88
N ILE A 449 6.15 10.29 20.01
CA ILE A 449 6.34 10.34 18.55
C ILE A 449 6.52 11.78 18.08
N TRP A 450 5.76 12.72 18.62
CA TRP A 450 5.87 14.15 18.35
C TRP A 450 7.26 14.69 18.70
N ALA A 451 7.78 14.36 19.89
CA ALA A 451 9.12 14.77 20.32
C ALA A 451 10.21 14.24 19.37
N ARG A 452 10.09 12.98 18.92
CA ARG A 452 11.01 12.38 17.94
C ARG A 452 10.89 12.99 16.53
N SER A 453 9.69 13.43 16.15
CA SER A 453 9.39 13.96 14.82
C SER A 453 9.76 15.43 14.64
N ARG A 454 9.94 16.18 15.74
CA ARG A 454 10.22 17.62 15.73
C ARG A 454 11.45 18.03 14.90
N LYS A 455 12.52 17.22 14.92
CA LYS A 455 13.76 17.50 14.18
C LYS A 455 13.61 17.41 12.65
N ILE A 456 12.68 16.60 12.17
CA ILE A 456 12.39 16.44 10.73
C ILE A 456 11.31 17.42 10.29
N GLY A 457 10.29 17.61 11.13
CA GLY A 457 9.24 18.59 10.87
C GLY A 457 9.75 20.03 10.74
N SER A 458 10.90 20.39 11.34
CA SER A 458 11.51 21.71 11.17
C SER A 458 12.08 21.95 9.78
N SER A 459 12.46 20.91 9.02
CA SER A 459 12.90 21.06 7.62
C SER A 459 11.74 21.13 6.62
N LEU A 460 10.48 21.11 7.09
CA LEU A 460 9.30 21.13 6.21
C LEU A 460 9.11 22.49 5.51
N GLU A 461 9.68 23.56 6.06
CA GLU A 461 9.72 24.88 5.40
C GLU A 461 10.67 24.91 4.19
N ASP A 462 11.69 24.05 4.16
CA ASP A 462 12.59 23.91 3.01
C ASP A 462 11.99 23.06 1.89
N ILE A 463 10.81 22.45 2.13
CA ILE A 463 10.18 21.51 1.21
C ILE A 463 9.11 22.24 0.40
N SER A 464 9.31 22.26 -0.92
CA SER A 464 8.32 22.82 -1.83
C SER A 464 7.27 21.74 -2.16
N PHE A 465 6.00 22.08 -1.92
CA PHE A 465 4.87 21.29 -2.40
C PHE A 465 4.23 22.04 -3.56
N ASP A 466 4.29 21.46 -4.76
CA ASP A 466 3.65 22.04 -5.92
C ASP A 466 2.38 21.25 -6.27
N ALA A 467 1.25 21.92 -6.07
CA ALA A 467 -0.07 21.39 -6.36
C ALA A 467 -0.61 21.86 -7.73
N SER A 468 0.13 22.71 -8.45
CA SER A 468 -0.17 23.24 -9.80
C SER A 468 0.60 22.52 -10.91
N MET A 469 1.78 21.96 -10.62
CA MET A 469 2.63 21.27 -11.60
C MET A 469 1.91 20.17 -12.39
N GLY A 470 0.91 19.49 -11.82
CA GLY A 470 0.13 18.49 -12.55
C GLY A 470 -0.66 19.08 -13.73
N GLU A 471 -1.28 20.25 -13.53
CA GLU A 471 -2.05 20.94 -14.57
C GLU A 471 -1.11 21.58 -15.60
N ASP A 472 0.00 22.17 -15.15
CA ASP A 472 1.02 22.74 -16.02
C ASP A 472 1.74 21.66 -16.85
N ARG A 473 2.03 20.49 -16.28
CA ARG A 473 2.58 19.34 -17.03
C ARG A 473 1.59 18.80 -18.05
N ALA A 474 0.29 18.76 -17.75
CA ALA A 474 -0.71 18.35 -18.75
C ALA A 474 -0.72 19.31 -19.96
N ARG A 475 -0.55 20.62 -19.72
CA ARG A 475 -0.37 21.62 -20.79
C ARG A 475 0.95 21.45 -21.53
N MET A 476 2.04 21.19 -20.81
CA MET A 476 3.38 20.98 -21.40
C MET A 476 3.48 19.67 -22.19
N SER A 477 2.76 18.62 -21.78
CA SER A 477 2.69 17.35 -22.52
C SER A 477 2.02 17.52 -23.88
N GLN A 478 1.02 18.40 -23.99
CA GLN A 478 0.42 18.76 -25.28
C GLN A 478 1.40 19.49 -26.21
N LEU A 479 2.46 20.08 -25.67
CA LEU A 479 3.53 20.77 -26.40
C LEU A 479 4.81 19.92 -26.53
N GLU A 480 4.85 18.70 -25.98
CA GLU A 480 6.04 17.84 -25.91
C GLU A 480 6.65 17.58 -27.29
N ASP A 481 5.78 17.31 -28.28
CA ASP A 481 6.17 17.06 -29.67
C ASP A 481 6.81 18.27 -30.35
N VAL A 482 6.49 19.48 -29.89
CA VAL A 482 7.05 20.75 -30.40
C VAL A 482 8.36 21.06 -29.70
N ILE A 483 8.44 20.82 -28.38
CA ILE A 483 9.61 21.14 -27.55
C ILE A 483 10.82 20.30 -27.93
N TYR A 484 10.63 19.01 -28.21
CA TYR A 484 11.77 18.09 -28.39
C TYR A 484 12.05 17.65 -29.82
N LEU A 485 11.30 18.20 -30.80
CA LEU A 485 11.26 17.73 -32.20
C LEU A 485 10.82 16.24 -32.26
N LYS A 486 10.15 15.81 -33.33
CA LYS A 486 9.64 14.42 -33.45
C LYS A 486 10.77 13.38 -33.54
N GLN A 487 11.37 13.05 -32.41
CA GLN A 487 12.42 12.06 -32.31
C GLN A 487 11.78 10.65 -32.14
N LYS A 488 12.23 9.62 -32.88
CA LYS A 488 11.68 8.23 -32.80
C LYS A 488 11.56 7.71 -31.35
N ALA A 489 10.46 7.09 -30.92
CA ALA A 489 10.37 6.54 -29.56
C ALA A 489 11.51 5.53 -29.24
N ILE A 490 11.98 5.46 -27.99
CA ILE A 490 13.08 4.56 -27.56
C ILE A 490 12.76 3.11 -27.92
N ARG A 491 11.53 2.66 -27.64
CA ARG A 491 11.03 1.34 -28.07
C ARG A 491 11.23 1.03 -29.54
N LYS A 492 11.11 2.01 -30.44
CA LYS A 492 11.32 1.77 -31.89
C LYS A 492 12.79 1.50 -32.20
N LEU A 493 13.71 2.20 -31.52
CA LEU A 493 15.14 1.96 -31.66
C LEU A 493 15.51 0.56 -31.14
N VAL A 494 14.92 0.15 -30.01
CA VAL A 494 15.09 -1.21 -29.47
C VAL A 494 14.52 -2.26 -30.43
N MET A 495 13.33 -2.04 -31.00
CA MET A 495 12.72 -2.93 -32.00
C MET A 495 13.57 -3.10 -33.27
N GLU A 496 14.26 -2.03 -33.68
CA GLU A 496 15.17 -2.01 -34.82
C GLU A 496 16.58 -2.54 -34.46
N ASP A 497 16.81 -2.96 -33.20
CA ASP A 497 18.09 -3.45 -32.65
C ASP A 497 19.23 -2.40 -32.68
N GLU A 498 18.85 -1.11 -32.57
CA GLU A 498 19.73 0.06 -32.56
C GLU A 498 20.05 0.54 -31.13
N TRP A 499 20.52 -0.37 -30.27
CA TRP A 499 20.78 -0.10 -28.85
C TRP A 499 21.75 1.05 -28.60
N ASP A 500 22.83 1.20 -29.39
CA ASP A 500 23.75 2.33 -29.22
C ASP A 500 23.09 3.69 -29.40
N ARG A 501 22.16 3.81 -30.36
CA ARG A 501 21.39 5.05 -30.56
C ARG A 501 20.38 5.26 -29.44
N ALA A 502 19.77 4.19 -28.95
CA ALA A 502 18.86 4.25 -27.81
C ALA A 502 19.59 4.76 -26.55
N LEU A 503 20.76 4.20 -26.22
CA LEU A 503 21.55 4.58 -25.05
C LEU A 503 22.14 6.00 -25.16
N LYS A 504 22.65 6.40 -26.33
CA LYS A 504 23.08 7.80 -26.58
C LYS A 504 21.95 8.79 -26.35
N ARG A 505 20.72 8.39 -26.66
CA ARG A 505 19.56 9.23 -26.41
C ARG A 505 19.16 9.27 -24.94
N ILE A 506 19.32 8.17 -24.22
CA ILE A 506 19.13 8.16 -22.77
C ILE A 506 20.10 9.14 -22.11
N ASP A 507 21.36 9.20 -22.53
CA ASP A 507 22.32 10.20 -22.02
C ASP A 507 21.77 11.62 -22.17
N SER A 508 21.29 11.98 -23.37
CA SER A 508 20.68 13.30 -23.62
C SER A 508 19.43 13.59 -22.78
N VAL A 509 18.69 12.55 -22.40
CA VAL A 509 17.50 12.67 -21.53
C VAL A 509 17.91 12.76 -20.06
N ILE A 510 19.04 12.16 -19.67
CA ILE A 510 19.58 12.22 -18.31
C ILE A 510 20.21 13.59 -18.04
N GLU A 511 20.87 14.20 -19.04
CA GLU A 511 21.52 15.52 -18.92
C GLU A 511 20.52 16.67 -18.66
N GLY A 512 19.27 16.55 -19.14
CA GLY A 512 18.18 17.50 -18.87
C GLY A 512 18.29 18.84 -19.60
N HIS A 513 17.21 19.64 -19.56
CA HIS A 513 17.09 20.93 -20.28
C HIS A 513 16.86 22.13 -19.34
N GLY A 514 17.29 22.04 -18.08
CA GLY A 514 17.20 23.11 -17.06
C GLY A 514 15.97 23.04 -16.15
N GLU A 515 15.92 23.89 -15.11
CA GLU A 515 14.94 23.80 -14.01
C GLU A 515 13.47 23.94 -14.45
N GLN A 516 13.17 24.67 -15.53
CA GLN A 516 11.80 24.88 -16.01
C GLN A 516 11.17 23.65 -16.69
N LEU A 517 11.99 22.72 -17.20
CA LEU A 517 11.54 21.50 -17.88
C LEU A 517 11.76 20.24 -17.04
N GLU A 518 12.26 20.38 -15.81
CA GLU A 518 12.68 19.27 -14.94
C GLU A 518 11.58 18.22 -14.74
N GLY A 519 10.32 18.65 -14.63
CA GLY A 519 9.18 17.74 -14.51
C GLY A 519 8.84 16.97 -15.79
N LEU A 520 9.12 17.51 -16.98
CA LEU A 520 8.92 16.85 -18.28
C LEU A 520 10.14 15.98 -18.63
N ASP A 521 11.35 16.45 -18.32
CA ASP A 521 12.58 15.68 -18.43
C ASP A 521 12.54 14.45 -17.50
N LEU A 522 12.06 14.59 -16.26
CA LEU A 522 11.84 13.47 -15.35
C LEU A 522 10.89 12.44 -15.95
N LEU A 523 9.79 12.90 -16.56
CA LEU A 523 8.81 12.03 -17.20
C LEU A 523 9.42 11.26 -18.37
N ARG A 524 10.11 11.94 -19.28
CA ARG A 524 10.78 11.34 -20.43
C ARG A 524 11.89 10.38 -20.01
N LYS A 525 12.67 10.75 -18.99
CA LYS A 525 13.69 9.88 -18.39
C LYS A 525 13.04 8.62 -17.85
N THR A 526 11.99 8.77 -17.05
CA THR A 526 11.29 7.63 -16.45
C THR A 526 10.69 6.71 -17.53
N ASP A 527 10.13 7.27 -18.59
CA ASP A 527 9.53 6.53 -19.71
C ASP A 527 10.60 5.77 -20.52
N ALA A 528 11.69 6.44 -20.87
CA ALA A 528 12.83 5.84 -21.57
C ALA A 528 13.47 4.71 -20.75
N MET A 529 13.68 4.93 -19.45
CA MET A 529 14.26 3.93 -18.55
C MET A 529 13.30 2.75 -18.33
N MET A 530 11.99 2.98 -18.24
CA MET A 530 10.98 1.92 -18.18
C MET A 530 11.07 1.00 -19.40
N GLU A 531 11.06 1.56 -20.62
CA GLU A 531 11.13 0.79 -21.87
C GLU A 531 12.44 -0.01 -21.96
N ILE A 532 13.57 0.58 -21.57
CA ILE A 532 14.89 -0.06 -21.68
C ILE A 532 15.09 -1.15 -20.63
N TYR A 533 14.64 -0.93 -19.39
CA TYR A 533 14.70 -1.98 -18.37
C TYR A 533 13.83 -3.17 -18.75
N ALA A 534 12.63 -2.95 -19.29
CA ALA A 534 11.79 -4.02 -19.79
C ALA A 534 12.46 -4.80 -20.93
N ALA A 535 13.09 -4.10 -21.87
CA ALA A 535 13.81 -4.72 -22.98
C ALA A 535 15.02 -5.57 -22.53
N MET A 536 15.67 -5.22 -21.41
CA MET A 536 16.74 -6.04 -20.80
C MET A 536 16.21 -7.12 -19.82
N GLY A 537 14.90 -7.27 -19.68
CA GLY A 537 14.30 -8.20 -18.71
C GLY A 537 14.49 -7.80 -17.24
N ARG A 538 14.80 -6.52 -16.98
CA ARG A 538 14.88 -5.90 -15.64
C ARG A 538 13.49 -5.46 -15.16
N TRP A 539 12.64 -6.45 -14.92
CA TRP A 539 11.21 -6.24 -14.68
C TRP A 539 10.89 -5.46 -13.41
N ASP A 540 11.67 -5.60 -12.33
CA ASP A 540 11.48 -4.83 -11.09
C ASP A 540 11.76 -3.33 -11.29
N ASP A 541 12.83 -3.00 -12.03
CA ASP A 541 13.18 -1.61 -12.32
C ASP A 541 12.18 -1.00 -13.32
N ALA A 542 11.73 -1.79 -14.30
CA ALA A 542 10.69 -1.39 -15.24
C ALA A 542 9.35 -1.12 -14.53
N GLU A 543 8.97 -1.97 -13.57
CA GLU A 543 7.78 -1.79 -12.76
C GLU A 543 7.85 -0.50 -11.95
N ASN A 544 8.96 -0.25 -11.25
CA ASN A 544 9.14 0.96 -10.45
C ASN A 544 8.96 2.23 -11.29
N ASN A 545 9.51 2.24 -12.51
CA ASN A 545 9.36 3.35 -13.44
C ASN A 545 7.93 3.43 -13.99
N ALA A 546 7.29 2.31 -14.30
CA ALA A 546 5.91 2.29 -14.78
C ALA A 546 4.92 2.83 -13.72
N VAL A 547 5.11 2.50 -12.44
CA VAL A 547 4.36 3.07 -11.32
C VAL A 547 4.55 4.59 -11.26
N SER A 548 5.79 5.06 -11.39
CA SER A 548 6.09 6.50 -11.46
C SER A 548 5.40 7.17 -12.65
N ILE A 549 5.42 6.58 -13.84
CA ILE A 549 4.72 7.13 -15.03
C ILE A 549 3.22 7.18 -14.81
N LEU A 550 2.61 6.13 -14.25
CA LEU A 550 1.17 6.11 -13.97
C LEU A 550 0.77 7.15 -12.94
N ALA A 551 1.61 7.36 -11.92
CA ALA A 551 1.47 8.48 -11.03
C ALA A 551 1.50 9.75 -11.90
N LEU A 552 2.63 10.10 -12.53
CA LEU A 552 2.81 11.38 -13.21
C LEU A 552 1.74 11.71 -14.29
N ARG A 553 1.38 10.78 -15.19
CA ARG A 553 0.50 11.01 -16.36
C ARG A 553 -1.01 10.76 -16.16
N GLY A 554 -1.46 10.28 -15.01
CA GLY A 554 -2.92 10.21 -14.74
C GLY A 554 -3.73 9.30 -15.67
N GLY A 555 -3.19 8.13 -16.02
CA GLY A 555 -3.97 6.95 -16.41
C GLY A 555 -4.50 6.85 -17.86
N ARG A 556 -4.80 7.94 -18.59
CA ARG A 556 -5.30 7.86 -19.99
C ARG A 556 -4.19 7.82 -21.04
N GLU A 557 -3.08 8.51 -20.81
CA GLU A 557 -1.92 8.56 -21.72
C GLU A 557 -0.85 7.48 -21.42
N ALA A 558 -1.15 6.57 -20.50
CA ALA A 558 -0.17 5.64 -19.94
C ALA A 558 -0.57 4.17 -20.16
N GLN A 559 -1.25 3.86 -21.27
CA GLN A 559 -1.60 2.48 -21.65
C GLN A 559 -0.36 1.57 -21.70
N ILE A 560 0.76 2.08 -22.22
CA ILE A 560 2.04 1.36 -22.25
C ILE A 560 2.51 1.05 -20.82
N ALA A 561 2.44 2.01 -19.89
CA ALA A 561 2.82 1.76 -18.50
C ALA A 561 1.91 0.73 -17.81
N ARG A 562 0.60 0.69 -18.13
CA ARG A 562 -0.30 -0.35 -17.62
C ARG A 562 0.06 -1.74 -18.16
N LEU A 563 0.30 -1.86 -19.47
CA LEU A 563 0.77 -3.09 -20.08
C LEU A 563 2.11 -3.53 -19.47
N MET A 564 3.01 -2.57 -19.20
CA MET A 564 4.28 -2.80 -18.55
C MET A 564 4.13 -3.34 -17.12
N LEU A 565 3.23 -2.76 -16.32
CA LEU A 565 2.95 -3.26 -14.97
C LEU A 565 2.39 -4.68 -14.98
N VAL A 566 1.48 -4.98 -15.91
CA VAL A 566 0.93 -6.32 -16.06
C VAL A 566 2.04 -7.29 -16.46
N ALA A 567 2.84 -6.94 -17.47
CA ALA A 567 3.95 -7.77 -17.92
C ALA A 567 4.98 -7.99 -16.82
N ALA A 568 5.35 -6.96 -16.06
CA ALA A 568 6.28 -7.06 -14.93
C ALA A 568 5.76 -8.01 -13.85
N SER A 569 4.51 -7.86 -13.39
CA SER A 569 3.92 -8.79 -12.41
C SER A 569 3.87 -10.23 -12.93
N LEU A 570 3.54 -10.42 -14.21
CA LEU A 570 3.51 -11.76 -14.82
C LEU A 570 4.92 -12.37 -14.93
N SER A 571 5.91 -11.58 -15.30
CA SER A 571 7.32 -11.97 -15.39
C SER A 571 7.93 -12.32 -14.02
N GLN A 572 7.63 -11.50 -13.00
CA GLN A 572 8.02 -11.75 -11.60
C GLN A 572 7.22 -12.88 -10.93
N ARG A 573 6.18 -13.40 -11.61
CA ARG A 573 5.28 -14.46 -11.11
C ARG A 573 4.39 -14.02 -9.93
N ASP A 574 4.20 -12.72 -9.71
CA ASP A 574 3.21 -12.20 -8.75
C ASP A 574 1.81 -12.18 -9.38
N LEU A 575 1.16 -13.33 -9.36
CA LEU A 575 -0.18 -13.48 -9.90
C LEU A 575 -1.26 -12.79 -9.04
N ALA A 576 -0.96 -12.47 -7.78
CA ALA A 576 -1.89 -11.79 -6.89
C ALA A 576 -1.97 -10.31 -7.26
N GLU A 577 -0.83 -9.68 -7.55
CA GLU A 577 -0.74 -8.31 -8.03
C GLU A 577 -1.11 -8.18 -9.51
N ALA A 578 -0.81 -9.18 -10.35
CA ALA A 578 -1.25 -9.19 -11.73
C ALA A 578 -2.80 -9.20 -11.87
N LYS A 579 -3.53 -9.79 -10.91
CA LYS A 579 -5.01 -9.93 -10.98
C LYS A 579 -5.73 -8.58 -11.11
N PRO A 580 -5.59 -7.64 -10.17
CA PRO A 580 -6.25 -6.35 -10.29
C PRO A 580 -5.76 -5.55 -11.51
N ARG A 581 -4.48 -5.67 -11.89
CA ARG A 581 -3.88 -4.95 -13.02
C ARG A 581 -4.41 -5.43 -14.38
N LEU A 582 -4.64 -6.74 -14.54
CA LEU A 582 -5.25 -7.32 -15.75
C LEU A 582 -6.68 -6.80 -16.00
N ASN A 583 -7.43 -6.45 -14.95
CA ASN A 583 -8.76 -5.87 -15.11
C ASN A 583 -8.71 -4.38 -15.54
N MET A 584 -7.52 -3.76 -15.57
CA MET A 584 -7.32 -2.35 -15.92
C MET A 584 -6.81 -2.15 -17.35
N ILE A 585 -6.54 -3.24 -18.08
CA ILE A 585 -6.15 -3.21 -19.50
C ILE A 585 -7.38 -3.53 -20.38
N PRO A 586 -7.43 -2.97 -21.60
CA PRO A 586 -8.55 -3.20 -22.53
C PRO A 586 -8.64 -4.66 -22.99
N ASP A 587 -9.86 -5.18 -23.17
CA ASP A 587 -10.10 -6.55 -23.67
C ASP A 587 -10.08 -6.65 -25.21
N ASP A 588 -10.15 -5.51 -25.92
CA ASP A 588 -10.19 -5.41 -27.38
C ASP A 588 -8.80 -5.29 -28.04
N ASP A 589 -7.75 -5.11 -27.23
CA ASP A 589 -6.38 -4.99 -27.70
C ASP A 589 -5.63 -6.34 -27.72
N VAL A 590 -4.90 -6.62 -28.81
CA VAL A 590 -4.19 -7.89 -29.01
C VAL A 590 -3.03 -8.05 -28.03
N GLU A 591 -2.33 -6.98 -27.68
CA GLU A 591 -1.23 -7.05 -26.70
C GLU A 591 -1.77 -7.38 -25.30
N SER A 592 -2.86 -6.73 -24.92
CA SER A 592 -3.61 -7.02 -23.71
C SER A 592 -4.09 -8.47 -23.67
N ALA A 593 -4.65 -8.98 -24.76
CA ALA A 593 -5.10 -10.36 -24.90
C ALA A 593 -3.96 -11.38 -24.71
N ARG A 594 -2.76 -11.11 -25.23
CA ARG A 594 -1.58 -11.97 -25.04
C ARG A 594 -1.16 -12.06 -23.57
N LEU A 595 -1.23 -10.96 -22.82
CA LEU A 595 -0.94 -10.95 -21.38
C LEU A 595 -2.01 -11.73 -20.59
N GLN A 596 -3.28 -11.61 -20.97
CA GLN A 596 -4.36 -12.41 -20.37
C GLN A 596 -4.21 -13.91 -20.66
N TRP A 597 -3.78 -14.27 -21.87
CA TRP A 597 -3.46 -15.66 -22.22
C TRP A 597 -2.30 -16.20 -21.40
N PHE A 598 -1.20 -15.44 -21.27
CA PHE A 598 -0.09 -15.84 -20.40
C PHE A 598 -0.53 -16.02 -18.95
N ALA A 599 -1.35 -15.11 -18.40
CA ALA A 599 -1.91 -15.24 -17.07
C ALA A 599 -2.78 -16.51 -16.90
N SER A 600 -3.50 -16.89 -17.95
CA SER A 600 -4.32 -18.10 -18.00
C SER A 600 -3.45 -19.37 -18.07
N LEU A 601 -2.32 -19.34 -18.78
CA LEU A 601 -1.33 -20.45 -18.76
C LEU A 601 -0.79 -20.70 -17.35
N MET A 602 -0.54 -19.64 -16.58
CA MET A 602 -0.04 -19.74 -15.20
C MET A 602 -1.11 -20.25 -14.22
N GLN A 603 -2.40 -19.97 -14.46
CA GLN A 603 -3.52 -20.40 -13.59
C GLN A 603 -4.72 -20.96 -14.39
N PRO A 604 -4.58 -22.10 -15.09
CA PRO A 604 -5.61 -22.57 -16.05
C PRO A 604 -6.97 -22.85 -15.42
N LYS A 605 -6.98 -23.37 -14.18
CA LYS A 605 -8.22 -23.69 -13.45
C LYS A 605 -8.91 -22.47 -12.86
N LYS A 606 -8.15 -21.43 -12.49
CA LYS A 606 -8.69 -20.25 -11.78
C LYS A 606 -9.04 -19.11 -12.73
N ARG A 607 -8.46 -19.11 -13.94
CA ARG A 607 -8.61 -18.06 -14.94
C ARG A 607 -8.81 -18.68 -16.32
N PRO A 608 -10.04 -19.11 -16.65
CA PRO A 608 -10.36 -19.45 -18.03
C PRO A 608 -10.30 -18.19 -18.91
N LEU A 609 -9.89 -18.36 -20.17
CA LEU A 609 -9.84 -17.27 -21.13
C LEU A 609 -11.27 -16.91 -21.60
N ASN A 610 -11.57 -15.63 -21.73
CA ASN A 610 -12.84 -15.17 -22.29
C ASN A 610 -12.96 -15.55 -23.79
N SER A 611 -14.15 -15.88 -24.27
CA SER A 611 -14.41 -16.28 -25.67
C SER A 611 -14.04 -15.20 -26.68
N THR A 612 -14.25 -13.92 -26.36
CA THR A 612 -13.85 -12.79 -27.21
C THR A 612 -12.34 -12.74 -27.41
N ILE A 613 -11.59 -12.91 -26.31
CA ILE A 613 -10.13 -12.90 -26.29
C ILE A 613 -9.58 -14.13 -27.02
N SER A 614 -10.21 -15.29 -26.80
CA SER A 614 -9.90 -16.53 -27.54
C SER A 614 -9.99 -16.33 -29.05
N SER A 615 -11.05 -15.66 -29.50
CA SER A 615 -11.30 -15.39 -30.92
C SER A 615 -10.32 -14.36 -31.51
N LEU A 616 -9.85 -13.41 -30.70
CA LEU A 616 -8.84 -12.45 -31.10
C LEU A 616 -7.47 -13.13 -31.27
N LEU A 617 -7.11 -14.01 -30.33
CA LEU A 617 -5.83 -14.71 -30.31
C LEU A 617 -5.71 -15.84 -31.34
N SER A 618 -6.83 -16.45 -31.73
CA SER A 618 -6.86 -17.48 -32.79
C SER A 618 -6.39 -16.96 -34.15
N MET A 619 -6.47 -15.65 -34.38
CA MET A 619 -6.00 -15.00 -35.60
C MET A 619 -4.60 -14.39 -35.43
N ASP A 620 -4.07 -14.30 -34.20
CA ASP A 620 -2.79 -13.68 -33.91
C ASP A 620 -1.59 -14.62 -34.20
N PRO A 621 -0.72 -14.28 -35.15
CA PRO A 621 0.41 -15.14 -35.50
C PRO A 621 1.45 -15.30 -34.38
N LEU A 622 1.64 -14.28 -33.52
CA LEU A 622 2.62 -14.37 -32.42
C LEU A 622 2.14 -15.37 -31.36
N THR A 623 0.84 -15.35 -31.03
CA THR A 623 0.25 -16.32 -30.12
C THR A 623 0.36 -17.74 -30.65
N LYS A 624 0.12 -17.97 -31.95
CA LYS A 624 0.35 -19.29 -32.57
C LYS A 624 1.78 -19.80 -32.42
N ARG A 625 2.78 -18.91 -32.51
CA ARG A 625 4.18 -19.26 -32.27
C ARG A 625 4.47 -19.58 -30.81
N ASN A 626 3.87 -18.86 -29.88
CA ASN A 626 4.01 -19.17 -28.45
C ASN A 626 3.32 -20.50 -28.10
N ILE A 627 2.18 -20.81 -28.73
CA ILE A 627 1.52 -22.11 -28.60
C ILE A 627 2.43 -23.22 -29.15
N ASP A 628 3.03 -23.01 -30.33
CA ASP A 628 4.03 -23.93 -30.90
C ASP A 628 5.21 -24.13 -29.93
N LEU A 629 5.74 -23.07 -29.33
CA LEU A 629 6.78 -23.15 -28.32
C LEU A 629 6.39 -24.03 -27.12
N VAL A 630 5.17 -23.88 -26.60
CA VAL A 630 4.67 -24.68 -25.47
C VAL A 630 4.49 -26.15 -25.88
N LYS A 631 3.98 -26.42 -27.09
CA LYS A 631 3.86 -27.79 -27.65
C LYS A 631 5.23 -28.43 -27.82
N ARG A 632 6.21 -27.67 -28.31
CA ARG A 632 7.59 -28.12 -28.46
C ARG A 632 8.29 -28.36 -27.13
N PHE A 633 8.00 -27.55 -26.11
CA PHE A 633 8.48 -27.80 -24.76
C PHE A 633 7.95 -29.12 -24.19
N GLU A 634 6.68 -29.43 -24.47
CA GLU A 634 6.10 -30.72 -24.10
C GLU A 634 6.80 -31.88 -24.82
N GLN A 635 7.08 -31.73 -26.11
CA GLN A 635 7.68 -32.74 -26.98
C GLN A 635 9.22 -32.80 -26.96
N ASN A 636 9.88 -31.90 -26.21
CA ASN A 636 11.34 -31.75 -26.18
C ASN A 636 11.97 -31.43 -27.56
N ILE A 637 11.34 -30.55 -28.35
CA ILE A 637 11.80 -30.17 -29.70
C ILE A 637 12.40 -28.76 -29.72
N ALA A 638 13.68 -28.63 -30.09
CA ALA A 638 14.39 -27.35 -30.07
C ALA A 638 13.85 -26.28 -31.05
N THR A 639 13.53 -26.68 -32.29
CA THR A 639 13.25 -25.77 -33.42
C THR A 639 11.79 -25.78 -33.86
N SER A 640 11.28 -24.62 -34.30
CA SER A 640 9.95 -24.53 -34.90
C SER A 640 9.94 -24.96 -36.38
N THR A 641 8.85 -25.60 -36.80
CA THR A 641 8.57 -25.89 -38.21
C THR A 641 7.78 -24.78 -38.91
N LEU A 642 7.31 -23.78 -38.15
CA LEU A 642 6.52 -22.67 -38.67
C LEU A 642 7.39 -21.71 -39.52
N LYS A 643 6.83 -21.22 -40.62
CA LYS A 643 7.51 -20.24 -41.49
C LYS A 643 7.80 -18.95 -40.71
N MET A 644 9.08 -18.63 -40.51
CA MET A 644 9.53 -17.41 -39.84
C MET A 644 9.29 -16.15 -40.69
N ARG A 645 8.85 -15.04 -40.07
CA ARG A 645 8.73 -13.72 -40.71
C ARG A 645 9.86 -12.82 -40.20
N ASN A 646 10.13 -11.74 -40.93
CA ASN A 646 11.11 -10.73 -40.52
C ASN A 646 10.45 -9.66 -39.64
N THR A 647 9.93 -10.05 -38.47
CA THR A 647 9.42 -9.12 -37.45
C THR A 647 10.33 -9.14 -36.21
N PRO A 648 10.37 -8.06 -35.40
CA PRO A 648 11.20 -8.03 -34.18
C PRO A 648 10.94 -9.23 -33.23
N SER A 649 9.67 -9.59 -33.02
CA SER A 649 9.30 -10.75 -32.20
C SER A 649 9.79 -12.07 -32.80
N ASP A 650 9.62 -12.27 -34.12
CA ASP A 650 10.05 -13.50 -34.79
C ASP A 650 11.58 -13.63 -34.78
N ARG A 651 12.34 -12.52 -34.87
CA ARG A 651 13.80 -12.52 -34.70
C ARG A 651 14.20 -13.05 -33.32
N MET A 652 13.52 -12.61 -32.26
CA MET A 652 13.79 -13.03 -30.89
C MET A 652 13.41 -14.51 -30.63
N ILE A 653 12.39 -15.03 -31.32
CA ILE A 653 12.04 -16.46 -31.32
C ILE A 653 13.14 -17.29 -31.98
N ILE A 654 13.68 -16.85 -33.12
CA ILE A 654 14.76 -17.56 -33.84
C ILE A 654 16.02 -17.63 -32.97
N LEU A 655 16.36 -16.56 -32.26
CA LEU A 655 17.48 -16.57 -31.32
C LEU A 655 17.26 -17.56 -30.16
N GLY A 656 16.01 -17.69 -29.69
CA GLY A 656 15.62 -18.71 -28.71
C GLY A 656 15.73 -20.14 -29.24
N ASP A 657 15.32 -20.38 -30.48
CA ASP A 657 15.49 -21.69 -31.14
C ASP A 657 16.98 -22.02 -31.32
N ALA A 658 17.82 -21.02 -31.67
CA ALA A 658 19.27 -21.18 -31.72
C ALA A 658 19.87 -21.50 -30.32
N ALA A 659 19.41 -20.84 -29.26
CA ALA A 659 19.85 -21.13 -27.89
C ALA A 659 19.58 -22.58 -27.48
N ARG A 660 18.42 -23.13 -27.86
CA ARG A 660 18.06 -24.53 -27.56
C ARG A 660 18.92 -25.52 -28.35
N LEU A 661 19.21 -25.24 -29.62
CA LEU A 661 20.15 -26.04 -30.40
C LEU A 661 21.57 -26.01 -29.82
N ARG A 662 22.03 -24.86 -29.29
CA ARG A 662 23.30 -24.76 -28.56
C ARG A 662 23.33 -25.64 -27.33
N LEU A 663 22.24 -25.71 -26.58
CA LEU A 663 22.10 -26.60 -25.42
C LEU A 663 22.13 -28.10 -25.79
N GLU A 664 21.67 -28.47 -26.99
CA GLU A 664 21.80 -29.83 -27.53
C GLU A 664 23.20 -30.13 -28.10
N GLY A 665 24.09 -29.13 -28.20
CA GLY A 665 25.40 -29.27 -28.86
C GLY A 665 25.34 -29.25 -30.39
N ARG A 666 24.23 -28.78 -30.98
CA ARG A 666 23.99 -28.70 -32.43
C ARG A 666 24.21 -27.27 -32.97
N SER A 667 25.30 -26.64 -32.56
CA SER A 667 25.61 -25.24 -32.90
C SER A 667 25.79 -25.01 -34.40
N GLY A 668 26.31 -25.98 -35.16
CA GLY A 668 26.39 -25.91 -36.63
C GLY A 668 25.02 -25.86 -37.32
N GLU A 669 24.00 -26.53 -36.78
CA GLU A 669 22.62 -26.43 -37.28
C GLU A 669 22.00 -25.07 -36.95
N ALA A 670 22.27 -24.55 -35.75
CA ALA A 670 21.84 -23.22 -35.35
C ALA A 670 22.49 -22.13 -36.22
N LEU A 671 23.76 -22.30 -36.59
CA LEU A 671 24.48 -21.38 -37.47
C LEU A 671 23.81 -21.33 -38.84
N ASN A 672 23.53 -22.50 -39.41
CA ASN A 672 22.80 -22.62 -40.67
C ASN A 672 21.40 -21.98 -40.60
N LEU A 673 20.69 -22.12 -39.48
CA LEU A 673 19.37 -21.52 -39.28
C LEU A 673 19.44 -19.98 -39.36
N ILE A 674 20.39 -19.37 -38.64
CA ILE A 674 20.56 -17.91 -38.60
C ILE A 674 21.05 -17.38 -39.95
N GLU A 675 22.06 -18.01 -40.57
CA GLU A 675 22.61 -17.56 -41.85
C GLU A 675 21.58 -17.65 -42.98
N ARG A 676 20.80 -18.74 -43.04
CA ARG A 676 19.71 -18.86 -44.01
C ARG A 676 18.66 -17.78 -43.80
N PHE A 677 18.33 -17.46 -42.55
CA PHE A 677 17.35 -16.41 -42.23
C PHE A 677 17.84 -15.02 -42.63
N ILE A 678 19.11 -14.69 -42.33
CA ILE A 678 19.75 -13.43 -42.71
C ILE A 678 19.77 -13.29 -44.23
N LYS A 679 20.26 -14.31 -44.94
CA LYS A 679 20.38 -14.31 -46.40
C LYS A 679 19.03 -14.21 -47.09
N LYS A 680 18.02 -14.94 -46.61
CA LYS A 680 16.68 -14.96 -47.20
C LYS A 680 15.96 -13.61 -47.11
N ASN A 681 16.21 -12.85 -46.06
CA ASN A 681 15.51 -11.59 -45.78
C ASN A 681 16.40 -10.35 -46.00
N ASP A 682 17.60 -10.52 -46.56
CA ASP A 682 18.59 -9.46 -46.80
C ASP A 682 18.84 -8.55 -45.59
N ILE A 683 19.09 -9.16 -44.43
CA ILE A 683 19.19 -8.45 -43.15
C ILE A 683 20.61 -7.90 -42.96
N ASN A 684 20.76 -6.59 -43.11
CA ASN A 684 22.05 -5.91 -42.93
C ASN A 684 22.24 -5.30 -41.53
N ASN A 685 21.14 -5.01 -40.81
CA ASN A 685 21.15 -4.37 -39.50
C ASN A 685 20.45 -5.23 -38.45
N TRP A 686 21.21 -6.17 -37.86
CA TRP A 686 20.75 -6.99 -36.73
C TRP A 686 21.95 -7.41 -35.86
N THR A 687 22.35 -6.52 -34.96
CA THR A 687 23.51 -6.69 -34.06
C THR A 687 23.36 -7.92 -33.17
N HIS A 688 22.20 -8.14 -32.56
CA HIS A 688 21.95 -9.29 -31.71
C HIS A 688 22.07 -10.62 -32.49
N GLY A 689 21.58 -10.67 -33.73
CA GLY A 689 21.77 -11.84 -34.59
C GLY A 689 23.23 -12.11 -34.92
N GLU A 690 24.01 -11.06 -35.16
CA GLU A 690 25.45 -11.15 -35.40
C GLU A 690 26.24 -11.58 -34.14
N VAL A 691 25.83 -11.13 -32.96
CA VAL A 691 26.36 -11.59 -31.66
C VAL A 691 26.13 -13.10 -31.50
N VAL A 692 24.91 -13.58 -31.76
CA VAL A 692 24.63 -15.02 -31.68
C VAL A 692 25.37 -15.79 -32.77
N ARG A 693 25.52 -15.25 -33.99
CA ARG A 693 26.36 -15.87 -35.03
C ARG A 693 27.82 -16.02 -34.58
N SER A 694 28.38 -14.99 -33.93
CA SER A 694 29.73 -15.06 -33.35
C SER A 694 29.83 -16.14 -32.26
N LEU A 695 28.85 -16.21 -31.34
CA LEU A 695 28.79 -17.27 -30.32
C LEU A 695 28.69 -18.68 -30.93
N LEU A 696 27.95 -18.85 -32.02
CA LEU A 696 27.84 -20.14 -32.72
C LEU A 696 29.13 -20.54 -33.41
N HIS A 697 29.88 -19.59 -34.00
CA HIS A 697 31.22 -19.87 -34.49
C HIS A 697 32.18 -20.26 -33.36
N LEU A 698 32.06 -19.63 -32.19
CA LEU A 698 32.86 -19.94 -31.02
C LEU A 698 32.59 -21.36 -30.51
N ASP A 699 31.33 -21.78 -30.45
CA ASP A 699 30.94 -23.14 -30.07
C ASP A 699 31.50 -24.20 -31.03
N GLU A 700 31.57 -23.88 -32.33
CA GLU A 700 32.12 -24.74 -33.38
C GLU A 700 33.68 -24.70 -33.43
N GLY A 701 34.33 -24.05 -32.47
CA GLY A 701 35.79 -23.93 -32.38
C GLY A 701 36.43 -22.92 -33.34
N ARG A 702 35.64 -22.12 -34.06
CA ARG A 702 36.12 -21.11 -35.03
C ARG A 702 36.41 -19.77 -34.33
N VAL A 703 37.35 -19.78 -33.39
CA VAL A 703 37.65 -18.65 -32.50
C VAL A 703 38.00 -17.38 -33.28
N ASN A 704 38.94 -17.45 -34.23
CA ASN A 704 39.36 -16.27 -35.02
C ASN A 704 38.19 -15.60 -35.78
N THR A 705 37.26 -16.40 -36.31
CA THR A 705 36.07 -15.88 -37.00
C THR A 705 35.13 -15.19 -36.01
N ALA A 706 34.88 -15.82 -34.87
CA ALA A 706 34.05 -15.26 -33.81
C ALA A 706 34.61 -13.92 -33.30
N THR A 707 35.92 -13.86 -33.02
CA THR A 707 36.62 -12.66 -32.56
C THR A 707 36.56 -11.54 -33.59
N ASN A 708 36.85 -11.81 -34.86
CA ASN A 708 36.79 -10.80 -35.92
C ASN A 708 35.38 -10.20 -36.08
N ILE A 709 34.33 -11.03 -35.99
CA ILE A 709 32.95 -10.54 -35.98
C ILE A 709 32.71 -9.63 -34.77
N ALA A 710 33.12 -10.05 -33.58
CA ALA A 710 32.93 -9.29 -32.35
C ALA A 710 33.65 -7.93 -32.38
N GLU A 711 34.91 -7.88 -32.82
CA GLU A 711 35.70 -6.65 -32.92
C GLU A 711 35.14 -5.68 -33.97
N LYS A 712 34.72 -6.20 -35.13
CA LYS A 712 34.07 -5.40 -36.18
C LYS A 712 32.79 -4.76 -35.67
N LEU A 713 31.97 -5.50 -34.90
CA LEU A 713 30.78 -4.93 -34.26
C LEU A 713 31.17 -3.91 -33.17
N GLY A 714 32.16 -4.24 -32.35
CA GLY A 714 32.62 -3.43 -31.22
C GLY A 714 33.10 -2.04 -31.62
N SER A 715 33.75 -1.90 -32.77
CA SER A 715 34.22 -0.60 -33.29
C SER A 715 33.10 0.44 -33.50
N ASN A 716 31.89 -0.01 -33.83
CA ASN A 716 30.76 0.87 -34.18
C ASN A 716 29.61 0.82 -33.18
N ARG A 717 29.48 -0.28 -32.42
CA ARG A 717 28.29 -0.63 -31.62
C ARG A 717 28.61 -1.10 -30.19
N SER A 718 29.66 -0.52 -29.58
CA SER A 718 30.22 -0.97 -28.30
C SER A 718 29.29 -0.89 -27.09
N ARG A 719 28.18 -0.13 -27.16
CA ARG A 719 27.23 0.04 -26.04
C ARG A 719 26.11 -1.00 -26.09
N HIS A 720 26.00 -1.80 -27.15
CA HIS A 720 24.96 -2.81 -27.28
C HIS A 720 25.06 -3.90 -26.16
N PRO A 721 24.05 -4.08 -25.29
CA PRO A 721 24.16 -4.92 -24.08
C PRO A 721 24.60 -6.36 -24.36
N HIS A 722 24.04 -7.00 -25.39
CA HIS A 722 24.40 -8.38 -25.73
C HIS A 722 25.83 -8.51 -26.32
N LEU A 723 26.33 -7.47 -27.00
CA LEU A 723 27.67 -7.47 -27.56
C LEU A 723 28.72 -7.29 -26.46
N ARG A 724 28.42 -6.47 -25.46
CA ARG A 724 29.27 -6.27 -24.28
C ARG A 724 29.52 -7.59 -23.54
N SER A 725 28.48 -8.39 -23.31
CA SER A 725 28.65 -9.70 -22.68
C SER A 725 29.52 -10.66 -23.52
N LEU A 726 29.44 -10.59 -24.85
CA LEU A 726 30.31 -11.37 -25.75
C LEU A 726 31.77 -10.88 -25.67
N LEU A 727 32.01 -9.57 -25.73
CA LEU A 727 33.35 -8.98 -25.63
C LEU A 727 34.00 -9.32 -24.29
N ARG A 728 33.26 -9.21 -23.17
CA ARG A 728 33.73 -9.64 -21.84
C ARG A 728 34.13 -11.11 -21.82
N HIS A 729 33.32 -11.97 -22.44
CA HIS A 729 33.66 -13.40 -22.50
C HIS A 729 34.94 -13.66 -23.31
N LEU A 730 35.11 -13.01 -24.47
CA LEU A 730 36.31 -13.14 -25.29
C LEU A 730 37.56 -12.55 -24.60
N GLU A 731 37.41 -11.43 -23.88
CA GLU A 731 38.46 -10.85 -23.04
C GLU A 731 38.90 -11.83 -21.93
N SER A 732 37.95 -12.49 -21.26
CA SER A 732 38.28 -13.48 -20.22
C SER A 732 39.12 -14.67 -20.75
N ARG A 733 39.16 -14.84 -22.07
CA ARG A 733 39.97 -15.84 -22.78
C ARG A 733 41.26 -15.26 -23.38
N GLY A 734 41.50 -13.96 -23.26
CA GLY A 734 42.65 -13.26 -23.84
C GLY A 734 42.56 -13.01 -25.34
N GLU A 735 41.36 -13.12 -25.93
CA GLU A 735 41.16 -13.05 -27.38
C GLU A 735 40.87 -11.63 -27.91
N THR A 736 40.40 -10.72 -27.04
CA THR A 736 40.09 -9.32 -27.40
C THR A 736 40.09 -8.42 -26.16
N ILE A 737 39.81 -7.12 -26.34
CA ILE A 737 39.72 -6.13 -25.27
C ILE A 737 38.23 -5.88 -24.93
N SER A 738 37.90 -5.72 -23.63
CA SER A 738 36.54 -5.37 -23.21
C SER A 738 36.07 -4.03 -23.77
N ALA A 739 34.75 -3.88 -23.84
CA ALA A 739 34.15 -2.56 -23.92
C ALA A 739 34.34 -1.81 -22.58
N SER A 740 34.57 -0.49 -22.63
CA SER A 740 34.61 0.36 -21.43
C SER A 740 33.32 0.23 -20.60
N SER A 741 33.35 0.56 -19.30
CA SER A 741 32.13 0.58 -18.49
C SER A 741 31.04 1.45 -19.13
N GLU A 742 29.79 0.99 -19.08
CA GLU A 742 28.68 1.70 -19.70
C GLU A 742 28.23 2.85 -18.79
N PRO A 743 28.32 4.13 -19.23
CA PRO A 743 28.07 5.30 -18.36
C PRO A 743 26.67 5.32 -17.74
N THR A 744 25.67 4.75 -18.43
CA THR A 744 24.28 4.69 -17.97
C THR A 744 24.03 3.62 -16.91
N GLY A 745 24.96 2.66 -16.72
CA GLY A 745 24.74 1.47 -15.89
C GLY A 745 23.71 0.48 -16.46
N ILE A 746 23.36 0.61 -17.75
CA ILE A 746 22.41 -0.24 -18.47
C ILE A 746 23.19 -1.38 -19.13
N GLU A 747 23.54 -2.38 -18.32
CA GLU A 747 24.22 -3.59 -18.75
C GLU A 747 23.74 -4.82 -17.97
N TRP A 748 24.15 -6.01 -18.40
CA TRP A 748 23.88 -7.24 -17.65
C TRP A 748 24.64 -7.24 -16.34
N LEU A 749 24.06 -7.79 -15.27
CA LEU A 749 24.67 -7.78 -13.94
C LEU A 749 26.08 -8.38 -13.88
N ILE A 750 26.35 -9.37 -14.74
CA ILE A 750 27.67 -10.00 -14.80
C ILE A 750 28.74 -9.09 -15.43
N ASP A 751 28.31 -8.08 -16.20
CA ASP A 751 29.19 -7.11 -16.85
C ASP A 751 29.46 -5.89 -15.96
N SER A 752 28.68 -5.68 -14.88
CA SER A 752 28.75 -4.47 -14.04
C SER A 752 29.72 -4.54 -12.86
N GLY A 753 30.47 -5.64 -12.70
CA GLY A 753 31.40 -5.85 -11.58
C GLY A 753 30.74 -5.97 -10.19
N LEU A 754 29.41 -6.07 -10.13
CA LEU A 754 28.65 -6.27 -8.89
C LEU A 754 28.51 -7.76 -8.55
N ASP A 755 28.14 -8.09 -7.32
CA ASP A 755 27.81 -9.47 -6.94
C ASP A 755 26.52 -9.94 -7.64
N TRP A 756 26.69 -10.47 -8.84
CA TRP A 756 25.61 -10.96 -9.67
C TRP A 756 24.98 -12.22 -9.08
N VAL A 757 25.71 -13.03 -8.29
CA VAL A 757 25.21 -14.32 -7.76
C VAL A 757 24.01 -14.11 -6.85
N GLN A 758 24.02 -13.07 -6.02
CA GLN A 758 22.89 -12.72 -5.17
C GLN A 758 21.85 -11.87 -5.89
N ALA A 759 22.28 -10.95 -6.76
CA ALA A 759 21.38 -9.97 -7.38
C ALA A 759 20.60 -10.50 -8.60
N TRP A 760 21.07 -11.57 -9.27
CA TRP A 760 20.48 -12.06 -10.52
C TRP A 760 19.00 -12.44 -10.41
N PRO A 761 18.56 -13.25 -9.42
CA PRO A 761 17.16 -13.65 -9.32
C PRO A 761 16.19 -12.47 -9.19
N TYR A 762 16.66 -11.37 -8.60
CA TYR A 762 15.87 -10.17 -8.37
C TYR A 762 15.84 -9.26 -9.60
N ARG A 763 16.97 -9.09 -10.30
CA ARG A 763 17.02 -8.18 -11.46
C ARG A 763 16.62 -8.83 -12.78
N HIS A 764 16.99 -10.08 -13.04
CA HIS A 764 16.74 -10.74 -14.33
C HIS A 764 15.76 -11.91 -14.14
N THR A 765 14.51 -11.58 -13.83
CA THR A 765 13.49 -12.55 -13.35
C THR A 765 13.13 -13.63 -14.38
N VAL A 766 13.30 -13.34 -15.67
CA VAL A 766 12.94 -14.25 -16.78
C VAL A 766 14.15 -14.89 -17.46
N ALA A 767 15.36 -14.43 -17.19
CA ALA A 767 16.59 -14.95 -17.79
C ALA A 767 17.34 -15.88 -16.80
N PRO A 768 17.77 -17.08 -17.22
CA PRO A 768 18.59 -17.93 -16.38
C PRO A 768 19.96 -17.30 -16.15
N ALA A 769 20.56 -17.61 -15.01
CA ALA A 769 21.88 -17.08 -14.67
C ALA A 769 23.00 -17.74 -15.50
N PRO A 770 24.16 -17.07 -15.65
CA PRO A 770 25.31 -17.61 -16.38
C PRO A 770 25.85 -18.93 -15.78
N ALA A 771 25.71 -19.09 -14.45
CA ALA A 771 26.04 -20.32 -13.74
C ALA A 771 25.11 -20.54 -12.54
N MET A 772 24.92 -21.80 -12.14
CA MET A 772 23.97 -22.23 -11.10
C MET A 772 24.68 -22.56 -9.78
N VAL A 773 25.49 -21.61 -9.30
CA VAL A 773 26.38 -21.75 -8.14
C VAL A 773 25.61 -22.08 -6.86
N THR A 774 24.48 -21.39 -6.64
CA THR A 774 23.64 -21.54 -5.44
C THR A 774 22.34 -22.28 -5.75
N LYS A 775 21.71 -22.84 -4.70
CA LYS A 775 20.38 -23.46 -4.83
C LYS A 775 19.32 -22.46 -5.29
N ASP A 776 19.46 -21.19 -4.91
CA ASP A 776 18.51 -20.14 -5.29
C ASP A 776 18.62 -19.82 -6.78
N LEU A 777 19.83 -19.79 -7.34
CA LEU A 777 20.03 -19.65 -8.80
C LEU A 777 19.45 -20.84 -9.58
N GLN A 778 19.56 -22.06 -9.04
CA GLN A 778 18.96 -23.26 -9.67
C GLN A 778 17.43 -23.17 -9.71
N LYS A 779 16.81 -22.79 -8.57
CA LYS A 779 15.36 -22.58 -8.49
C LYS A 779 14.91 -21.45 -9.42
N HIS A 780 15.66 -20.35 -9.41
CA HIS A 780 15.46 -19.19 -10.28
C HIS A 780 15.46 -19.61 -11.75
N ALA A 781 16.51 -20.28 -12.22
CA ALA A 781 16.62 -20.69 -13.61
C ALA A 781 15.46 -21.60 -14.08
N TRP A 782 15.03 -22.53 -13.22
CA TRP A 782 13.86 -23.38 -13.49
C TRP A 782 12.54 -22.60 -13.54
N GLY A 783 12.39 -21.56 -12.71
CA GLY A 783 11.22 -20.67 -12.71
C GLY A 783 11.25 -19.60 -13.81
N ALA A 784 12.43 -19.19 -14.25
CA ALA A 784 12.67 -18.19 -15.27
C ALA A 784 12.42 -18.78 -16.67
N ASN A 785 13.24 -19.76 -17.07
CA ASN A 785 13.10 -20.44 -18.36
C ASN A 785 13.58 -21.91 -18.28
N ALA A 786 12.63 -22.83 -18.24
CA ALA A 786 12.86 -24.26 -18.09
C ALA A 786 13.59 -24.92 -19.27
N TRP A 787 13.67 -24.25 -20.43
CA TRP A 787 14.52 -24.71 -21.53
C TRP A 787 16.00 -24.80 -21.13
N ILE A 788 16.43 -24.17 -20.05
CA ILE A 788 17.79 -24.34 -19.50
C ILE A 788 18.12 -25.80 -19.14
N ALA A 789 17.10 -26.64 -18.88
CA ALA A 789 17.27 -28.07 -18.61
C ALA A 789 17.35 -28.92 -19.88
N HIS A 790 17.23 -28.33 -21.06
CA HIS A 790 17.29 -29.03 -22.34
C HIS A 790 18.71 -29.51 -22.64
N SER A 791 18.84 -30.76 -23.07
CA SER A 791 20.10 -31.35 -23.50
C SER A 791 19.82 -32.59 -24.34
N ALA A 792 20.86 -33.10 -25.00
CA ALA A 792 20.82 -34.34 -25.78
C ALA A 792 20.51 -35.63 -24.96
N GLU A 793 20.51 -35.58 -23.62
CA GLU A 793 20.32 -36.76 -22.73
C GLU A 793 18.91 -36.83 -22.11
N ASP A 794 17.92 -36.19 -22.76
CA ASP A 794 16.53 -36.03 -22.30
C ASP A 794 16.42 -35.51 -20.84
N THR A 795 17.33 -34.62 -20.45
CA THR A 795 17.32 -34.04 -19.10
C THR A 795 16.10 -33.17 -18.85
N LEU A 796 15.51 -32.61 -19.90
CA LEU A 796 14.28 -31.83 -19.81
C LEU A 796 13.10 -32.71 -19.39
N ASP A 797 12.96 -33.91 -19.96
CA ASP A 797 11.86 -34.82 -19.61
C ASP A 797 12.01 -35.33 -18.17
N LYS A 798 13.25 -35.63 -17.76
CA LYS A 798 13.56 -35.93 -16.36
C LYS A 798 13.19 -34.76 -15.44
N ALA A 799 13.44 -33.51 -15.86
CA ALA A 799 13.13 -32.32 -15.05
C ALA A 799 11.62 -32.08 -14.96
N LYS A 800 10.90 -32.19 -16.08
CA LYS A 800 9.44 -32.09 -16.16
C LYS A 800 8.76 -33.13 -15.28
N SER A 801 9.26 -34.38 -15.25
CA SER A 801 8.70 -35.45 -14.40
C SER A 801 8.74 -35.13 -12.90
N LYS A 802 9.69 -34.29 -12.47
CA LYS A 802 9.85 -33.85 -11.07
C LYS A 802 9.05 -32.59 -10.73
N GLY A 803 8.37 -31.98 -11.71
CA GLY A 803 7.55 -30.77 -11.54
C GLY A 803 8.29 -29.64 -10.81
N ASN A 804 7.80 -29.25 -9.64
CA ASN A 804 8.40 -28.19 -8.81
C ASN A 804 9.84 -28.49 -8.36
N ASN A 805 10.25 -29.76 -8.34
CA ASN A 805 11.61 -30.18 -7.98
C ASN A 805 12.55 -30.36 -9.19
N GLY A 806 12.12 -29.97 -10.40
CA GLY A 806 12.92 -30.06 -11.63
C GLY A 806 14.26 -29.32 -11.53
N TRP A 807 14.32 -28.22 -10.78
CA TRP A 807 15.54 -27.45 -10.53
C TRP A 807 16.71 -28.28 -9.97
N LYS A 808 16.44 -29.39 -9.27
CA LYS A 808 17.50 -30.26 -8.71
C LYS A 808 18.36 -30.89 -9.80
N ILE A 809 17.85 -31.04 -11.03
CA ILE A 809 18.62 -31.58 -12.16
C ILE A 809 19.65 -30.57 -12.67
N LEU A 810 19.44 -29.28 -12.40
CA LEU A 810 20.34 -28.21 -12.80
C LEU A 810 21.59 -28.12 -11.90
N SER A 811 21.70 -28.94 -10.85
CA SER A 811 22.83 -28.93 -9.92
C SER A 811 24.18 -29.28 -10.56
N LYS A 812 24.18 -29.80 -11.79
CA LYS A 812 25.38 -30.07 -12.59
C LYS A 812 25.96 -28.83 -13.25
N TYR A 813 25.19 -27.74 -13.41
CA TYR A 813 25.60 -26.52 -14.09
C TYR A 813 26.18 -25.46 -13.12
N LYS A 814 27.11 -25.86 -12.24
CA LYS A 814 27.66 -24.96 -11.20
C LYS A 814 28.61 -23.89 -11.74
N ASP A 815 29.33 -24.19 -12.82
CA ASP A 815 30.33 -23.30 -13.41
C ASP A 815 29.83 -22.74 -14.75
N GLU A 816 30.29 -21.55 -15.14
CA GLU A 816 29.94 -20.92 -16.42
C GLU A 816 30.32 -21.81 -17.63
N LYS A 817 31.36 -22.63 -17.49
CA LYS A 817 31.82 -23.58 -18.51
C LYS A 817 30.85 -24.72 -18.77
N ASN A 818 29.91 -24.97 -17.86
CA ASN A 818 28.96 -26.08 -17.97
C ASN A 818 27.80 -25.74 -18.91
N LEU A 819 27.66 -24.46 -19.30
CA LEU A 819 26.66 -23.97 -20.25
C LEU A 819 27.37 -23.32 -21.45
N PRO A 820 26.72 -23.29 -22.63
CA PRO A 820 27.22 -22.49 -23.74
C PRO A 820 27.43 -21.03 -23.32
N PRO A 821 28.51 -20.37 -23.75
CA PRO A 821 28.82 -19.01 -23.32
C PRO A 821 27.71 -18.03 -23.71
N CYS A 822 27.46 -17.08 -22.82
CA CYS A 822 26.46 -16.00 -22.98
C CYS A 822 25.03 -16.48 -23.30
N LEU A 823 24.64 -17.71 -22.95
CA LEU A 823 23.33 -18.28 -23.28
C LEU A 823 22.14 -17.42 -22.82
N PHE A 824 22.25 -16.78 -21.65
CA PHE A 824 21.24 -15.90 -21.07
C PHE A 824 20.85 -14.70 -21.95
N THR A 825 21.67 -14.34 -22.95
CA THR A 825 21.40 -13.21 -23.85
C THR A 825 20.32 -13.51 -24.89
N HIS A 826 20.11 -14.78 -25.24
CA HIS A 826 19.21 -15.20 -26.34
C HIS A 826 18.34 -16.43 -26.02
N LEU A 827 18.47 -17.03 -24.82
CA LEU A 827 17.57 -18.10 -24.40
C LEU A 827 16.21 -17.53 -23.96
N THR A 828 15.28 -17.47 -24.91
CA THR A 828 13.96 -16.84 -24.71
C THR A 828 12.84 -17.83 -24.41
N GLY A 829 11.87 -17.37 -23.64
CA GLY A 829 10.63 -18.07 -23.29
C GLY A 829 9.44 -17.61 -24.14
N ILE A 830 8.29 -17.38 -23.51
CA ILE A 830 7.10 -16.86 -24.18
C ILE A 830 7.27 -15.36 -24.45
N ILE A 831 7.14 -14.98 -25.72
CA ILE A 831 7.38 -13.61 -26.17
C ILE A 831 6.05 -12.90 -26.41
N VAL A 832 5.88 -11.73 -25.82
CA VAL A 832 4.75 -10.83 -26.10
C VAL A 832 5.27 -9.49 -26.63
N THR A 833 4.37 -8.58 -26.97
CA THR A 833 4.76 -7.21 -27.34
C THR A 833 4.07 -6.19 -26.44
N ILE A 834 4.78 -5.10 -26.18
CA ILE A 834 4.28 -3.92 -25.45
C ILE A 834 4.58 -2.70 -26.30
N GLY A 835 3.56 -2.04 -26.83
CA GLY A 835 3.72 -0.94 -27.79
C GLY A 835 4.50 -1.35 -29.05
N GLY A 836 4.40 -2.62 -29.45
CA GLY A 836 5.16 -3.25 -30.54
C GLY A 836 6.56 -3.77 -30.18
N MET A 837 7.10 -3.42 -29.00
CA MET A 837 8.41 -3.89 -28.55
C MET A 837 8.32 -5.34 -28.05
N PRO A 838 9.12 -6.28 -28.59
CA PRO A 838 9.13 -7.66 -28.09
C PRO A 838 9.75 -7.73 -26.70
N VAL A 839 9.09 -8.45 -25.80
CA VAL A 839 9.56 -8.69 -24.42
C VAL A 839 9.36 -10.16 -24.04
N ASP A 840 10.27 -10.69 -23.23
CA ASP A 840 10.22 -12.08 -22.77
C ASP A 840 9.53 -12.17 -21.40
N LEU A 841 8.51 -13.02 -21.31
CA LEU A 841 7.83 -13.36 -20.06
C LEU A 841 8.40 -14.64 -19.42
N GLY A 842 9.38 -15.29 -20.04
CA GLY A 842 9.97 -16.56 -19.62
C GLY A 842 9.07 -17.76 -19.89
N LEU A 843 9.53 -18.95 -19.49
CA LEU A 843 8.77 -20.20 -19.59
C LEU A 843 9.04 -21.07 -18.35
N PRO A 844 8.21 -20.95 -17.29
CA PRO A 844 8.48 -21.64 -16.03
C PRO A 844 8.29 -23.15 -16.15
N GLY A 845 9.18 -23.93 -15.52
CA GLY A 845 9.10 -25.39 -15.54
C GLY A 845 7.99 -26.00 -14.67
N GLN A 846 7.28 -25.14 -13.94
CA GLN A 846 6.17 -25.50 -13.05
C GLN A 846 4.80 -25.47 -13.79
N LEU A 847 4.79 -25.17 -15.09
CA LEU A 847 3.57 -25.14 -15.89
C LEU A 847 2.85 -26.50 -15.90
N ASN A 848 1.56 -26.48 -15.59
CA ASN A 848 0.73 -27.69 -15.64
C ASN A 848 0.18 -27.90 -17.05
N LEU A 849 0.98 -28.53 -17.92
CA LEU A 849 0.64 -28.76 -19.32
C LEU A 849 -0.69 -29.51 -19.51
N LYS A 850 -1.02 -30.46 -18.64
CA LYS A 850 -2.30 -31.18 -18.66
C LYS A 850 -3.48 -30.24 -18.41
N ALA A 851 -3.38 -29.38 -17.39
CA ALA A 851 -4.44 -28.42 -17.08
C ALA A 851 -4.58 -27.35 -18.18
N ILE A 852 -3.47 -26.94 -18.79
CA ILE A 852 -3.44 -25.99 -19.92
C ILE A 852 -4.20 -26.56 -21.13
N ARG A 853 -3.94 -27.83 -21.49
CA ARG A 853 -4.64 -28.50 -22.59
C ARG A 853 -6.14 -28.66 -22.29
N ASN A 854 -6.49 -29.09 -21.09
CA ASN A 854 -7.90 -29.23 -20.69
C ASN A 854 -8.66 -27.89 -20.70
N ALA A 855 -7.96 -26.77 -20.55
CA ALA A 855 -8.54 -25.43 -20.62
C ALA A 855 -8.62 -24.89 -22.07
N GLY A 856 -8.23 -25.66 -23.09
CA GLY A 856 -8.29 -25.25 -24.51
C GLY A 856 -7.29 -24.16 -24.91
N LEU A 857 -6.31 -23.84 -24.05
CA LEU A 857 -5.40 -22.70 -24.27
C LEU A 857 -4.37 -22.91 -25.40
N LEU A 858 -4.25 -24.14 -25.91
CA LEU A 858 -3.32 -24.53 -26.99
C LEU A 858 -4.03 -24.83 -28.32
N ASP A 859 -5.36 -24.75 -28.34
CA ASP A 859 -6.22 -25.06 -29.48
C ASP A 859 -6.87 -23.79 -30.07
N LEU A 860 -6.27 -22.63 -29.76
CA LEU A 860 -6.64 -21.31 -30.26
C LEU A 860 -6.35 -21.14 -31.75
#